data_AF-A0A6M8W1E0-F1
#
_entry.id   AF-A0A6M8W1E0-F1
#
_cell.length_a   1.000
_cell.length_b   1.000
_cell.length_c   1.000
_cell.angle_alpha   90.00
_cell.angle_beta   90.00
_cell.angle_gamma   90.00
#
_symmetry.space_group_name_H-M   'P 1'
#
loop_
_entity.id
_entity.type
_entity.pdbx_description
1 polymer ?
#
loop_
_entity_poly.entity_id
_entity_poly.type
_entity_poly.pdbx_seq_one_letter_code
_entity_poly.pdbx_strand_id
1 'polypeptide(L)'
;MGGLPDDRVSAEHRRTLAAANLGVLRDRGIDAAAVLDAAWPAWLERLDTHECFRTTDGNLVRRAPGDDLPHWTAFLTDSRSIAAQFCEQRLGGTDMFPPPLAIEGIDPPWLAEGAWHTLAPNRVGYAAPITLLQADPMEFLDGLSAADLCAVLADERVRVFVGPDASGRWLEDATDRLGEVTMGMAIATPGVRTRISPDAQTVTNRWGAAQAEALRETQARVSGTYAPRDRAWWEERYARAETGGDPLRVLIPTSRYSTFIRHASEDLAEAFCGLGCDARVVMEPENGRPTSVGQLRWADPFEPDLIVLANYFRRDAGLPFPEQVPWVCWIQDAMAHQFKAREFTDLDFVAGHLHTELRAQDGFPHDRAMPFPLIASERKFHPAPIDAARLERFACEIAYVSHQSETPGAFHERCVAEEPKPEVRRLLDTLRPRVEAEAADPLGESLYNRLRAARRGGRRADRRRDGRARRVPLPPLRPAAGRPCGAASDHRLGGIDLSSPRLAAAALRAGVGHAPRVRRVCLRRGLARRGPPRVLPSGGNPPARVGQHAGAPAGDGVRDVGRAARGKADDRRRARERGLCRARGRAARHALRDRQGHRRCLVPPERERAARGGSPAPRVARAGHAGGIPHRGQKDRGVPGAGPSVERRDSRGVALRRPAGDDRSN
;
A
#
# COMPACT_ATOMS: atom_id res chain seq x y z
N MET A 1 14.08 -41.37 -41.74
CA MET A 1 13.85 -39.93 -41.52
C MET A 1 12.74 -39.80 -40.49
N GLY A 2 13.08 -39.47 -39.24
CA GLY A 2 12.04 -39.20 -38.23
C GLY A 2 11.30 -37.93 -38.65
N GLY A 3 9.98 -38.01 -38.84
CA GLY A 3 9.17 -36.83 -39.12
C GLY A 3 9.35 -35.81 -38.01
N LEU A 4 9.44 -34.53 -38.36
CA LEU A 4 9.39 -33.46 -37.37
C LEU A 4 8.09 -33.63 -36.55
N PRO A 5 8.10 -33.35 -35.24
CA PRO A 5 6.89 -33.37 -34.43
C PRO A 5 5.81 -32.50 -35.11
N ASP A 6 4.56 -32.98 -35.15
CA ASP A 6 3.45 -32.13 -35.56
C ASP A 6 3.17 -31.14 -34.43
N ASP A 7 3.84 -30.00 -34.50
CA ASP A 7 3.75 -28.90 -33.56
C ASP A 7 2.65 -27.90 -33.93
N ARG A 8 1.87 -28.22 -34.97
CA ARG A 8 0.76 -27.38 -35.42
C ARG A 8 -0.34 -27.34 -34.38
N VAL A 9 -0.74 -26.14 -33.99
CA VAL A 9 -1.90 -25.89 -33.14
C VAL A 9 -3.12 -25.66 -34.03
N SER A 10 -4.13 -26.53 -33.92
CA SER A 10 -5.34 -26.43 -34.74
C SER A 10 -6.14 -25.15 -34.45
N ALA A 11 -6.84 -24.64 -35.48
CA ALA A 11 -7.77 -23.52 -35.34
C ALA A 11 -8.87 -23.83 -34.30
N GLU A 12 -9.38 -25.05 -34.28
CA GLU A 12 -10.39 -25.50 -33.30
C GLU A 12 -9.88 -25.39 -31.84
N HIS A 13 -8.64 -25.80 -31.58
CA HIS A 13 -8.05 -25.68 -30.25
C HIS A 13 -7.91 -24.20 -29.84
N ARG A 14 -7.41 -23.36 -30.75
CA ARG A 14 -7.28 -21.91 -30.53
C ARG A 14 -8.63 -21.23 -30.28
N ARG A 15 -9.66 -21.59 -31.05
CA ARG A 15 -11.04 -21.14 -30.87
C ARG A 15 -11.57 -21.54 -29.49
N THR A 16 -11.33 -22.77 -29.08
CA THR A 16 -11.77 -23.29 -27.78
C THR A 16 -11.14 -22.51 -26.62
N LEU A 17 -9.82 -22.28 -26.67
CA LEU A 17 -9.12 -21.47 -25.66
C LEU A 17 -9.64 -20.04 -25.61
N ALA A 18 -9.74 -19.38 -26.77
CA ALA A 18 -10.23 -18.01 -26.82
C ALA A 18 -11.67 -17.88 -26.32
N ALA A 19 -12.54 -18.86 -26.62
CA ALA A 19 -13.92 -18.88 -26.16
C ALA A 19 -14.02 -19.08 -24.63
N ALA A 20 -13.19 -19.96 -24.06
CA ALA A 20 -13.14 -20.18 -22.62
C ALA A 20 -12.70 -18.90 -21.88
N ASN A 21 -11.61 -18.28 -22.34
CA ASN A 21 -11.09 -17.03 -21.79
C ASN A 21 -12.09 -15.88 -21.89
N LEU A 22 -12.74 -15.72 -23.05
CA LEU A 22 -13.79 -14.73 -23.26
C LEU A 22 -15.02 -14.99 -22.39
N GLY A 23 -15.37 -16.27 -22.16
CA GLY A 23 -16.42 -16.67 -21.22
C GLY A 23 -16.19 -16.11 -19.82
N VAL A 24 -14.96 -16.21 -19.30
CA VAL A 24 -14.60 -15.64 -17.98
C VAL A 24 -14.79 -14.12 -17.94
N LEU A 25 -14.44 -13.40 -19.01
CA LEU A 25 -14.65 -11.95 -19.08
C LEU A 25 -16.15 -11.59 -19.07
N ARG A 26 -16.98 -12.38 -19.75
CA ARG A 26 -18.44 -12.22 -19.74
C ARG A 26 -19.02 -12.49 -18.35
N ASP A 27 -18.61 -13.58 -17.71
CA ASP A 27 -19.07 -13.97 -16.37
C ASP A 27 -18.72 -12.92 -15.31
N ARG A 28 -17.57 -12.25 -15.46
CA ARG A 28 -17.18 -11.11 -14.62
C ARG A 28 -17.89 -9.80 -14.96
N GLY A 29 -18.65 -9.74 -16.04
CA GLY A 29 -19.30 -8.51 -16.49
C GLY A 29 -18.33 -7.40 -16.89
N ILE A 30 -17.17 -7.75 -17.45
CA ILE A 30 -16.18 -6.75 -17.89
C ILE A 30 -16.58 -6.20 -19.26
N ASP A 31 -16.70 -4.88 -19.41
CA ASP A 31 -17.11 -4.20 -20.66
C ASP A 31 -16.30 -4.61 -21.90
N ALA A 32 -15.03 -4.98 -21.73
CA ALA A 32 -14.18 -5.50 -22.80
C ALA A 32 -14.78 -6.75 -23.48
N ALA A 33 -15.58 -7.56 -22.78
CA ALA A 33 -16.23 -8.73 -23.35
C ALA A 33 -17.16 -8.37 -24.52
N ALA A 34 -17.94 -7.28 -24.41
CA ALA A 34 -18.83 -6.84 -25.49
C ALA A 34 -18.07 -6.40 -26.74
N VAL A 35 -16.92 -5.74 -26.56
CA VAL A 35 -16.03 -5.34 -27.67
C VAL A 35 -15.44 -6.57 -28.36
N LEU A 36 -15.03 -7.57 -27.59
CA LEU A 36 -14.48 -8.82 -28.09
C LEU A 36 -15.55 -9.67 -28.79
N ASP A 37 -16.78 -9.69 -28.28
CA ASP A 37 -17.92 -10.37 -28.89
C ASP A 37 -18.25 -9.81 -30.28
N ALA A 38 -18.19 -8.49 -30.44
CA ALA A 38 -18.38 -7.84 -31.73
C ALA A 38 -17.27 -8.18 -32.74
N ALA A 39 -16.03 -8.35 -32.27
CA ALA A 39 -14.89 -8.71 -33.11
C ALA A 39 -14.79 -10.23 -33.40
N TRP A 40 -15.49 -11.06 -32.62
CA TRP A 40 -15.38 -12.51 -32.66
C TRP A 40 -15.63 -13.13 -34.05
N PRO A 41 -16.68 -12.76 -34.82
CA PRO A 41 -16.92 -13.35 -36.14
C PRO A 41 -15.77 -13.09 -37.13
N ALA A 42 -15.30 -11.84 -37.21
CA ALA A 42 -14.18 -11.47 -38.07
C ALA A 42 -12.89 -12.18 -37.64
N TRP A 43 -12.69 -12.37 -36.33
CA TRP A 43 -11.56 -13.10 -35.79
C TRP A 43 -11.58 -14.58 -36.19
N LEU A 44 -12.74 -15.23 -36.18
CA LEU A 44 -12.88 -16.61 -36.65
C LEU A 44 -12.52 -16.74 -38.14
N GLU A 45 -12.96 -15.82 -39.00
CA GLU A 45 -12.60 -15.82 -40.42
C GLU A 45 -11.08 -15.69 -40.63
N ARG A 46 -10.41 -14.87 -39.81
CA ARG A 46 -8.96 -14.71 -39.84
C ARG A 46 -8.20 -15.90 -39.23
N LEU A 47 -8.83 -16.63 -38.31
CA LEU A 47 -8.18 -17.72 -37.59
C LEU A 47 -7.70 -18.82 -38.55
N ASP A 48 -8.51 -19.12 -39.56
CA ASP A 48 -8.23 -20.16 -40.56
C ASP A 48 -7.20 -19.74 -41.61
N THR A 49 -6.96 -18.43 -41.77
CA THR A 49 -5.95 -17.93 -42.69
C THR A 49 -4.53 -18.04 -42.12
N HIS A 50 -4.35 -18.27 -40.82
CA HIS A 50 -3.03 -18.33 -40.20
C HIS A 50 -2.72 -19.73 -39.68
N GLU A 51 -1.54 -20.22 -39.98
CA GLU A 51 -1.02 -21.42 -39.34
C GLU A 51 -0.31 -21.05 -38.05
N CYS A 52 -0.50 -21.83 -37.00
CA CYS A 52 0.12 -21.61 -35.70
C CYS A 52 0.88 -22.86 -35.28
N PHE A 53 2.10 -22.69 -34.78
CA PHE A 53 2.95 -23.79 -34.35
C PHE A 53 3.43 -23.51 -32.92
N ARG A 54 3.55 -24.57 -32.12
CA ARG A 54 4.01 -24.51 -30.73
C ARG A 54 5.45 -25.00 -30.64
N THR A 55 6.36 -24.10 -30.30
CA THR A 55 7.76 -24.45 -30.10
C THR A 55 7.95 -25.30 -28.84
N THR A 56 9.12 -25.92 -28.69
CA THR A 56 9.44 -26.84 -27.57
C THR A 56 9.44 -26.17 -26.19
N ASP A 57 9.64 -24.85 -26.14
CA ASP A 57 9.53 -24.02 -24.93
C ASP A 57 8.09 -23.53 -24.65
N GLY A 58 7.15 -23.89 -25.52
CA GLY A 58 5.73 -23.52 -25.44
C GLY A 58 5.39 -22.14 -26.02
N ASN A 59 6.33 -21.41 -26.64
CA ASN A 59 5.96 -20.23 -27.43
C ASN A 59 5.07 -20.62 -28.62
N LEU A 60 4.28 -19.66 -29.09
CA LEU A 60 3.51 -19.79 -30.32
C LEU A 60 4.10 -18.91 -31.40
N VAL A 61 4.31 -19.49 -32.57
CA VAL A 61 4.70 -18.77 -33.79
C VAL A 61 3.56 -18.87 -34.80
N ARG A 62 3.34 -17.80 -35.57
CA ARG A 62 2.29 -17.74 -36.58
C ARG A 62 2.86 -17.49 -37.96
N ARG A 63 2.31 -18.21 -38.94
CA ARG A 63 2.66 -18.11 -40.35
C ARG A 63 1.41 -17.65 -41.09
N ALA A 64 1.48 -16.49 -41.71
CA ALA A 64 0.45 -15.99 -42.60
C ALA A 64 0.77 -16.36 -44.05
N PRO A 65 -0.25 -16.57 -44.89
CA PRO A 65 -0.10 -16.66 -46.34
C PRO A 65 0.49 -15.33 -46.84
N GLY A 66 1.45 -15.44 -47.76
CA GLY A 66 1.95 -14.30 -48.52
C GLY A 66 1.78 -14.58 -50.01
N ASP A 67 1.76 -13.51 -50.81
CA ASP A 67 1.52 -13.60 -52.26
C ASP A 67 2.55 -14.49 -52.98
N ASP A 68 3.80 -14.48 -52.52
CA ASP A 68 4.90 -15.28 -53.08
C ASP A 68 5.45 -16.35 -52.11
N LEU A 69 5.57 -16.00 -50.82
CA LEU A 69 6.07 -16.91 -49.77
C LEU A 69 5.34 -16.65 -48.44
N PRO A 70 5.05 -17.70 -47.64
CA PRO A 70 4.52 -17.53 -46.29
C PRO A 70 5.45 -16.66 -45.44
N HIS A 71 4.90 -15.71 -44.70
CA HIS A 71 5.66 -14.85 -43.80
C HIS A 71 5.28 -15.11 -42.34
N TRP A 72 6.27 -15.08 -41.46
CA TRP A 72 6.06 -15.26 -40.02
C TRP A 72 5.60 -13.94 -39.41
N THR A 73 4.39 -13.92 -38.84
CA THR A 73 3.72 -12.70 -38.34
C THR A 73 4.06 -12.37 -36.88
N ALA A 74 4.97 -13.11 -36.28
CA ALA A 74 5.62 -12.79 -35.02
C ALA A 74 7.12 -13.02 -35.19
N PHE A 75 7.95 -12.15 -34.60
CA PHE A 75 9.39 -12.42 -34.52
C PHE A 75 9.58 -13.81 -33.88
N LEU A 76 10.53 -14.61 -34.39
CA LEU A 76 10.95 -15.89 -33.82
C LEU A 76 11.73 -15.68 -32.50
N THR A 77 11.18 -14.83 -31.63
CA THR A 77 11.71 -14.48 -30.33
C THR A 77 11.13 -15.38 -29.27
N ASP A 78 11.97 -15.79 -28.33
CA ASP A 78 11.54 -16.48 -27.11
C ASP A 78 10.86 -15.49 -26.15
N SER A 79 9.64 -15.09 -26.51
CA SER A 79 8.83 -14.14 -25.76
C SER A 79 8.53 -14.65 -24.35
N ARG A 80 8.41 -15.98 -24.17
CA ARG A 80 8.18 -16.61 -22.87
C ARG A 80 9.36 -16.42 -21.92
N SER A 81 10.58 -16.70 -22.35
CA SER A 81 11.77 -16.46 -21.52
C SER A 81 12.02 -14.99 -21.28
N ILE A 82 11.77 -14.12 -22.27
CA ILE A 82 11.86 -12.66 -22.09
C ILE A 82 10.86 -12.19 -21.03
N ALA A 83 9.62 -12.65 -21.07
CA ALA A 83 8.59 -12.34 -20.08
C ALA A 83 8.97 -12.86 -18.69
N ALA A 84 9.44 -14.10 -18.58
CA ALA A 84 9.88 -14.68 -17.32
C ALA A 84 11.06 -13.90 -16.71
N GLN A 85 12.07 -13.57 -17.52
CA GLN A 85 13.21 -12.76 -17.11
C GLN A 85 12.78 -11.36 -16.66
N PHE A 86 11.86 -10.75 -17.39
CA PHE A 86 11.29 -9.45 -17.03
C PHE A 86 10.64 -9.51 -15.64
N CYS A 87 9.76 -10.48 -15.42
CA CYS A 87 9.04 -10.64 -14.16
C CYS A 87 10.02 -10.87 -13.00
N GLU A 88 11.00 -11.77 -13.15
CA GLU A 88 12.02 -12.02 -12.13
C GLU A 88 12.81 -10.74 -11.79
N GLN A 89 13.26 -10.00 -12.80
CA GLN A 89 14.16 -8.87 -12.61
C GLN A 89 13.45 -7.58 -12.16
N ARG A 90 12.20 -7.39 -12.57
CA ARG A 90 11.47 -6.13 -12.38
C ARG A 90 10.30 -6.22 -11.41
N LEU A 91 9.70 -7.39 -11.28
CA LEU A 91 8.53 -7.62 -10.42
C LEU A 91 8.86 -8.47 -9.18
N GLY A 92 9.86 -9.35 -9.24
CA GLY A 92 10.27 -10.26 -8.16
C GLY A 92 10.96 -9.61 -6.95
N GLY A 93 10.74 -8.31 -6.72
CA GLY A 93 11.29 -7.59 -5.58
C GLY A 93 10.68 -8.02 -4.23
N THR A 94 11.36 -7.69 -3.13
CA THR A 94 10.87 -7.95 -1.75
C THR A 94 9.96 -6.84 -1.23
N ASP A 95 9.46 -5.97 -2.12
CA ASP A 95 8.60 -4.87 -1.70
C ASP A 95 7.30 -5.44 -1.15
N MET A 96 6.92 -4.98 0.05
CA MET A 96 5.67 -5.40 0.68
C MET A 96 4.44 -4.91 -0.09
N PHE A 97 4.62 -3.87 -0.92
CA PHE A 97 3.53 -3.28 -1.69
C PHE A 97 4.04 -2.91 -3.09
N PRO A 98 4.25 -3.91 -3.97
CA PRO A 98 4.63 -3.64 -5.35
C PRO A 98 3.62 -2.67 -6.02
N PRO A 99 4.09 -1.77 -6.89
CA PRO A 99 3.23 -0.84 -7.59
C PRO A 99 2.30 -1.58 -8.56
N PRO A 100 1.14 -0.99 -8.92
CA PRO A 100 0.32 -1.49 -10.01
C PRO A 100 1.10 -1.63 -11.33
N LEU A 101 0.67 -2.58 -12.17
CA LEU A 101 1.26 -2.84 -13.48
C LEU A 101 0.22 -2.69 -14.58
N ALA A 102 0.52 -1.89 -15.59
CA ALA A 102 -0.23 -1.85 -16.84
C ALA A 102 0.58 -2.52 -17.97
N ILE A 103 -0.06 -3.43 -18.70
CA ILE A 103 0.51 -4.16 -19.83
C ILE A 103 -0.30 -3.81 -21.08
N GLU A 104 0.34 -3.14 -22.03
CA GLU A 104 -0.19 -2.87 -23.36
C GLU A 104 0.21 -4.01 -24.31
N GLY A 105 -0.78 -4.73 -24.84
CA GLY A 105 -0.59 -5.94 -25.63
C GLY A 105 -0.67 -7.21 -24.80
N ILE A 106 -1.58 -8.12 -25.18
CA ILE A 106 -1.69 -9.47 -24.58
C ILE A 106 -1.11 -10.57 -25.49
N ASP A 107 -0.73 -10.25 -26.73
CA ASP A 107 -0.16 -11.21 -27.68
C ASP A 107 1.36 -11.03 -27.77
N PRO A 108 2.19 -11.99 -27.33
CA PRO A 108 1.83 -13.24 -26.64
C PRO A 108 1.53 -13.04 -25.13
N PRO A 109 0.79 -13.97 -24.50
CA PRO A 109 0.20 -13.75 -23.17
C PRO A 109 1.16 -13.95 -21.99
N TRP A 110 2.39 -14.37 -22.27
CA TRP A 110 3.36 -14.79 -21.25
C TRP A 110 3.74 -13.70 -20.25
N LEU A 111 3.71 -12.42 -20.65
CA LEU A 111 3.96 -11.32 -19.73
C LEU A 111 2.80 -11.14 -18.73
N ALA A 112 1.56 -11.26 -19.19
CA ALA A 112 0.38 -11.18 -18.33
C ALA A 112 0.34 -12.35 -17.33
N GLU A 113 0.56 -13.58 -17.81
CA GLU A 113 0.63 -14.79 -16.98
C GLU A 113 1.79 -14.69 -15.96
N GLY A 114 3.00 -14.35 -16.42
CA GLY A 114 4.18 -14.20 -15.57
C GLY A 114 4.02 -13.11 -14.51
N ALA A 115 3.42 -11.97 -14.88
CA ALA A 115 3.14 -10.89 -13.94
C ALA A 115 2.09 -11.29 -12.90
N TRP A 116 1.02 -11.97 -13.31
CA TRP A 116 -0.01 -12.47 -12.41
C TRP A 116 0.55 -13.39 -11.32
N HIS A 117 1.42 -14.34 -11.71
CA HIS A 117 2.10 -15.21 -10.78
C HIS A 117 3.10 -14.48 -9.88
N THR A 118 3.90 -13.57 -10.45
CA THR A 118 4.95 -12.87 -9.69
C THR A 118 4.36 -11.87 -8.70
N LEU A 119 3.25 -11.24 -9.06
CA LEU A 119 2.53 -10.28 -8.23
C LEU A 119 1.39 -10.95 -7.43
N ALA A 120 1.44 -12.27 -7.21
CA ALA A 120 0.48 -12.97 -6.38
C ALA A 120 0.37 -12.36 -4.97
N PRO A 121 -0.74 -12.56 -4.25
CA PRO A 121 -0.91 -12.08 -2.88
C PRO A 121 0.31 -12.45 -2.01
N ASN A 122 0.93 -11.44 -1.42
CA ASN A 122 2.09 -11.65 -0.57
C ASN A 122 1.67 -12.08 0.85
N ARG A 123 2.64 -12.22 1.75
CA ARG A 123 2.41 -12.67 3.14
C ARG A 123 1.42 -11.82 3.96
N VAL A 124 1.19 -10.56 3.56
CA VAL A 124 0.22 -9.67 4.23
C VAL A 124 -1.13 -9.67 3.52
N GLY A 125 -1.29 -10.46 2.45
CA GLY A 125 -2.48 -10.52 1.62
C GLY A 125 -2.57 -9.42 0.56
N TYR A 126 -1.58 -8.53 0.45
CA TYR A 126 -1.57 -7.50 -0.58
C TYR A 126 -1.21 -8.12 -1.93
N ALA A 127 -1.96 -7.71 -2.95
CA ALA A 127 -1.86 -8.26 -4.27
C ALA A 127 -1.99 -7.10 -5.27
N ALA A 128 -0.94 -6.86 -6.07
CA ALA A 128 -0.88 -5.66 -6.91
C ALA A 128 -1.93 -5.71 -8.04
N PRO A 129 -2.59 -4.58 -8.37
CA PRO A 129 -3.45 -4.50 -9.55
C PRO A 129 -2.67 -4.71 -10.85
N ILE A 130 -3.28 -5.42 -11.80
CA ILE A 130 -2.76 -5.63 -13.15
C ILE A 130 -3.80 -5.11 -14.14
N THR A 131 -3.39 -4.24 -15.06
CA THR A 131 -4.26 -3.72 -16.12
C THR A 131 -3.78 -4.22 -17.47
N LEU A 132 -4.64 -4.85 -18.24
CA LEU A 132 -4.39 -5.28 -19.62
C LEU A 132 -5.05 -4.28 -20.57
N LEU A 133 -4.27 -3.75 -21.51
CA LEU A 133 -4.67 -2.71 -22.45
C LEU A 133 -4.42 -3.20 -23.87
N GLN A 134 -5.40 -3.05 -24.76
CA GLN A 134 -5.24 -3.39 -26.17
C GLN A 134 -6.14 -2.54 -27.06
N ALA A 135 -5.59 -1.91 -28.10
CA ALA A 135 -6.38 -1.10 -29.02
C ALA A 135 -7.20 -1.95 -29.99
N ASP A 136 -6.56 -2.96 -30.59
CA ASP A 136 -7.20 -3.86 -31.55
C ASP A 136 -7.81 -5.09 -30.87
N PRO A 137 -9.14 -5.26 -30.86
CA PRO A 137 -9.79 -6.44 -30.30
C PRO A 137 -9.33 -7.76 -30.93
N MET A 138 -8.96 -7.75 -32.20
CA MET A 138 -8.51 -8.94 -32.92
C MET A 138 -7.16 -9.43 -32.42
N GLU A 139 -6.24 -8.51 -32.12
CA GLU A 139 -4.96 -8.81 -31.46
C GLU A 139 -5.16 -9.28 -30.02
N PHE A 140 -6.19 -8.80 -29.31
CA PHE A 140 -6.52 -9.34 -28.00
C PHE A 140 -6.98 -10.80 -28.08
N LEU A 141 -7.90 -11.11 -29.00
CA LEU A 141 -8.40 -12.47 -29.25
C LEU A 141 -7.29 -13.44 -29.67
N ASP A 142 -6.31 -12.95 -30.42
CA ASP A 142 -5.09 -13.70 -30.74
C ASP A 142 -4.34 -14.15 -29.47
N GLY A 143 -4.13 -13.24 -28.51
CA GLY A 143 -3.50 -13.59 -27.23
C GLY A 143 -4.38 -14.50 -26.36
N LEU A 144 -5.70 -14.31 -26.35
CA LEU A 144 -6.64 -15.23 -25.70
C LEU A 144 -6.64 -16.64 -26.32
N SER A 145 -6.26 -16.77 -27.59
CA SER A 145 -6.16 -18.06 -28.27
C SER A 145 -4.86 -18.81 -28.01
N ALA A 146 -3.89 -18.14 -27.35
CA ALA A 146 -2.53 -18.65 -27.23
C ALA A 146 -2.30 -19.53 -25.97
N ALA A 147 -3.05 -19.27 -24.90
CA ALA A 147 -2.94 -19.98 -23.63
C ALA A 147 -4.29 -19.99 -22.89
N ASP A 148 -4.45 -20.92 -21.96
CA ASP A 148 -5.54 -20.85 -20.98
C ASP A 148 -5.21 -19.75 -19.96
N LEU A 149 -5.99 -18.68 -19.99
CA LEU A 149 -5.87 -17.52 -19.11
C LEU A 149 -7.08 -17.42 -18.18
N CYS A 150 -7.91 -18.45 -18.06
CA CYS A 150 -9.16 -18.38 -17.29
C CYS A 150 -8.89 -17.96 -15.84
N ALA A 151 -7.86 -18.51 -15.20
CA ALA A 151 -7.48 -18.12 -13.84
C ALA A 151 -6.96 -16.68 -13.73
N VAL A 152 -6.19 -16.22 -14.71
CA VAL A 152 -5.66 -14.85 -14.77
C VAL A 152 -6.81 -13.86 -14.93
N LEU A 153 -7.72 -14.12 -15.88
CA LEU A 153 -8.84 -13.25 -16.18
C LEU A 153 -9.95 -13.32 -15.13
N ALA A 154 -10.04 -14.41 -14.35
CA ALA A 154 -10.97 -14.54 -13.23
C ALA A 154 -10.55 -13.71 -12.01
N ASP A 155 -9.26 -13.42 -11.85
CA ASP A 155 -8.73 -12.67 -10.71
C ASP A 155 -9.20 -11.20 -10.73
N GLU A 156 -9.85 -10.75 -9.65
CA GLU A 156 -10.41 -9.40 -9.51
C GLU A 156 -9.38 -8.28 -9.67
N ARG A 157 -8.11 -8.58 -9.41
CA ARG A 157 -6.99 -7.63 -9.54
C ARG A 157 -6.63 -7.37 -10.99
N VAL A 158 -7.05 -8.24 -11.90
CA VAL A 158 -6.84 -8.10 -13.34
C VAL A 158 -8.01 -7.30 -13.93
N ARG A 159 -7.68 -6.14 -14.49
CA ARG A 159 -8.59 -5.24 -15.21
C ARG A 159 -8.26 -5.26 -16.69
N VAL A 160 -9.27 -5.15 -17.54
CA VAL A 160 -9.10 -5.34 -18.99
C VAL A 160 -9.83 -4.22 -19.73
N PHE A 161 -9.08 -3.49 -20.56
CA PHE A 161 -9.63 -2.46 -21.46
C PHE A 161 -9.21 -2.80 -22.89
N VAL A 162 -10.20 -3.06 -23.75
CA VAL A 162 -9.98 -3.44 -25.15
C VAL A 162 -10.81 -2.57 -26.07
N GLY A 163 -10.20 -2.07 -27.14
CA GLY A 163 -10.84 -1.23 -28.15
C GLY A 163 -10.06 0.07 -28.43
N PRO A 164 -10.42 0.80 -29.48
CA PRO A 164 -9.73 2.04 -29.88
C PRO A 164 -9.75 3.13 -28.79
N ASP A 165 -10.71 3.04 -27.86
CA ASP A 165 -10.93 3.94 -26.73
C ASP A 165 -10.36 3.41 -25.40
N ALA A 166 -9.64 2.27 -25.40
CA ALA A 166 -9.17 1.59 -24.19
C ALA A 166 -8.37 2.50 -23.24
N SER A 167 -7.53 3.38 -23.80
CA SER A 167 -6.76 4.39 -23.06
C SER A 167 -7.65 5.41 -22.35
N GLY A 168 -8.76 5.83 -22.98
CA GLY A 168 -9.73 6.77 -22.44
C GLY A 168 -10.50 6.16 -21.28
N ARG A 169 -11.06 4.96 -21.47
CA ARG A 169 -11.76 4.22 -20.41
C ARG A 169 -10.85 3.87 -19.23
N TRP A 170 -9.59 3.53 -19.48
CA TRP A 170 -8.61 3.32 -18.41
C TRP A 170 -8.33 4.61 -17.63
N LEU A 171 -8.19 5.75 -18.30
CA LEU A 171 -8.01 7.04 -17.63
C LEU A 171 -9.22 7.42 -16.79
N GLU A 172 -10.43 7.23 -17.31
CA GLU A 172 -11.69 7.49 -16.62
C GLU A 172 -11.79 6.65 -15.33
N ASP A 173 -11.65 5.33 -15.44
CA ASP A 173 -11.67 4.41 -14.30
C ASP A 173 -10.60 4.77 -13.24
N ALA A 174 -9.39 5.15 -13.67
CA ALA A 174 -8.34 5.56 -12.73
C ALA A 174 -8.62 6.92 -12.08
N THR A 175 -9.37 7.80 -12.76
CA THR A 175 -9.78 9.12 -12.25
C THR A 175 -10.92 8.99 -11.24
N ASP A 176 -11.87 8.09 -11.48
CA ASP A 176 -12.92 7.77 -10.49
C ASP A 176 -12.31 7.24 -9.19
N ARG A 177 -11.15 6.60 -9.30
CA ARG A 177 -10.37 6.05 -8.19
C ARG A 177 -9.16 6.88 -7.80
N LEU A 178 -9.20 8.21 -7.95
CA LEU A 178 -8.09 9.10 -7.54
C LEU A 178 -7.62 8.93 -6.09
N GLY A 179 -8.49 8.41 -5.22
CA GLY A 179 -8.17 8.07 -3.83
C GLY A 179 -7.29 6.82 -3.66
N GLU A 180 -7.00 6.10 -4.74
CA GLU A 180 -6.33 4.81 -4.73
C GLU A 180 -5.12 4.78 -5.67
N VAL A 181 -4.11 3.98 -5.32
CA VAL A 181 -2.93 3.75 -6.18
C VAL A 181 -3.35 2.75 -7.27
N THR A 182 -3.87 3.27 -8.39
CA THR A 182 -4.35 2.47 -9.54
C THR A 182 -3.35 2.40 -10.70
N MET A 183 -2.46 3.39 -10.81
CA MET A 183 -1.44 3.44 -11.86
C MET A 183 -0.03 3.33 -11.27
N GLY A 184 0.85 2.70 -12.04
CA GLY A 184 2.23 2.45 -11.65
C GLY A 184 3.11 2.27 -12.87
N MET A 185 3.75 1.11 -12.98
CA MET A 185 4.59 0.81 -14.14
C MET A 185 3.71 0.50 -15.34
N ALA A 186 3.97 1.13 -16.48
CA ALA A 186 3.33 0.82 -17.76
C ALA A 186 4.34 0.24 -18.74
N ILE A 187 3.99 -0.87 -19.37
CA ILE A 187 4.86 -1.63 -20.26
C ILE A 187 4.05 -2.03 -21.47
N ALA A 188 4.65 -1.91 -22.64
CA ALA A 188 4.10 -2.54 -23.82
C ALA A 188 4.89 -3.79 -24.18
N THR A 189 4.17 -4.85 -24.54
CA THR A 189 4.81 -6.06 -25.04
C THR A 189 5.55 -5.74 -26.34
N PRO A 190 6.73 -6.33 -26.59
CA PRO A 190 7.47 -6.08 -27.83
C PRO A 190 6.70 -6.42 -29.12
N GLY A 191 5.67 -7.28 -29.02
CA GLY A 191 4.87 -7.75 -30.14
C GLY A 191 3.62 -6.95 -30.45
N VAL A 192 3.30 -5.91 -29.66
CA VAL A 192 2.05 -5.15 -29.86
C VAL A 192 2.03 -4.46 -31.24
N ARG A 193 1.02 -4.79 -32.04
CA ARG A 193 0.89 -4.31 -33.43
C ARG A 193 0.10 -3.00 -33.47
N THR A 194 -1.03 -2.94 -32.76
CA THR A 194 -1.85 -1.72 -32.68
C THR A 194 -1.76 -1.13 -31.28
N ARG A 195 -1.01 -0.04 -31.16
CA ARG A 195 -0.82 0.70 -29.92
C ARG A 195 -2.10 1.41 -29.49
N ILE A 196 -2.32 1.52 -28.18
CA ILE A 196 -3.36 2.40 -27.64
C ILE A 196 -3.00 3.86 -27.89
N SER A 197 -4.02 4.70 -28.11
CA SER A 197 -3.85 6.14 -28.33
C SER A 197 -4.81 6.90 -27.41
N PRO A 198 -4.34 7.82 -26.55
CA PRO A 198 -2.94 8.09 -26.24
C PRO A 198 -2.22 6.86 -25.63
N ASP A 199 -0.89 6.85 -25.73
CA ASP A 199 -0.06 5.79 -25.17
C ASP A 199 -0.15 5.72 -23.62
N ALA A 200 0.23 4.57 -23.05
CA ALA A 200 0.06 4.32 -21.62
C ALA A 200 0.84 5.30 -20.71
N GLN A 201 2.00 5.81 -21.16
CA GLN A 201 2.76 6.79 -20.40
C GLN A 201 2.06 8.15 -20.40
N THR A 202 1.51 8.55 -21.55
CA THR A 202 0.70 9.78 -21.65
C THR A 202 -0.54 9.70 -20.75
N VAL A 203 -1.25 8.56 -20.72
CA VAL A 203 -2.37 8.33 -19.80
C VAL A 203 -1.92 8.46 -18.33
N THR A 204 -0.84 7.78 -17.96
CA THR A 204 -0.27 7.83 -16.60
C THR A 204 0.09 9.26 -16.18
N ASN A 205 0.66 10.06 -17.10
CA ASN A 205 1.00 11.46 -16.83
C ASN A 205 -0.26 12.33 -16.62
N ARG A 206 -1.32 12.11 -17.41
CA ARG A 206 -2.60 12.81 -17.25
C ARG A 206 -3.25 12.49 -15.91
N TRP A 207 -3.29 11.22 -15.55
CA TRP A 207 -3.79 10.79 -14.23
C TRP A 207 -2.97 11.40 -13.09
N GLY A 208 -1.63 11.40 -13.19
CA GLY A 208 -0.75 12.02 -12.19
C GLY A 208 -1.02 13.51 -12.02
N ALA A 209 -1.28 14.24 -13.12
CA ALA A 209 -1.68 15.64 -13.07
C ALA A 209 -3.04 15.83 -12.39
N ALA A 210 -4.03 15.01 -12.72
CA ALA A 210 -5.35 15.03 -12.08
C ALA A 210 -5.27 14.73 -10.57
N GLN A 211 -4.45 13.76 -10.18
CA GLN A 211 -4.21 13.43 -8.78
C GLN A 211 -3.52 14.57 -8.03
N ALA A 212 -2.54 15.23 -8.66
CA ALA A 212 -1.85 16.37 -8.05
C ALA A 212 -2.80 17.56 -7.84
N GLU A 213 -3.71 17.82 -8.78
CA GLU A 213 -4.75 18.85 -8.61
C GLU A 213 -5.72 18.48 -7.48
N ALA A 214 -6.28 17.27 -7.50
CA ALA A 214 -7.18 16.80 -6.46
C ALA A 214 -6.53 16.82 -5.07
N LEU A 215 -5.21 16.53 -4.98
CA LEU A 215 -4.45 16.66 -3.75
C LEU A 215 -4.40 18.11 -3.27
N ARG A 216 -4.03 19.05 -4.16
CA ARG A 216 -3.98 20.48 -3.81
C ARG A 216 -5.33 20.98 -3.31
N GLU A 217 -6.41 20.69 -4.03
CA GLU A 217 -7.76 21.12 -3.67
C GLU A 217 -8.20 20.55 -2.32
N THR A 218 -8.05 19.22 -2.14
CA THR A 218 -8.46 18.55 -0.91
C THR A 218 -7.61 19.01 0.28
N GLN A 219 -6.30 19.16 0.08
CA GLN A 219 -5.41 19.69 1.11
C GLN A 219 -5.76 21.14 1.47
N ALA A 220 -6.09 21.99 0.50
CA ALA A 220 -6.51 23.36 0.76
C ALA A 220 -7.81 23.42 1.58
N ARG A 221 -8.82 22.60 1.23
CA ARG A 221 -10.07 22.50 2.01
C ARG A 221 -9.81 22.05 3.44
N VAL A 222 -9.16 20.90 3.59
CA VAL A 222 -8.85 20.33 4.92
C VAL A 222 -8.01 21.32 5.72
N SER A 223 -6.96 21.91 5.15
CA SER A 223 -6.13 22.90 5.87
C SER A 223 -6.93 24.14 6.24
N GLY A 224 -7.82 24.65 5.37
CA GLY A 224 -8.70 25.78 5.68
C GLY A 224 -9.66 25.49 6.85
N THR A 225 -10.20 24.28 6.93
CA THR A 225 -11.07 23.83 8.02
C THR A 225 -10.36 23.82 9.37
N TYR A 226 -9.08 23.42 9.40
CA TYR A 226 -8.32 23.25 10.64
C TYR A 226 -7.41 24.43 11.01
N ALA A 227 -7.06 25.31 10.07
CA ALA A 227 -6.22 26.48 10.31
C ALA A 227 -6.68 27.37 11.48
N PRO A 228 -7.99 27.66 11.68
CA PRO A 228 -8.44 28.49 12.80
C PRO A 228 -8.60 27.72 14.12
N ARG A 229 -8.40 26.39 14.14
CA ARG A 229 -8.64 25.54 15.33
C ARG A 229 -7.38 25.46 16.18
N ASP A 230 -7.19 26.49 17.00
CA ASP A 230 -6.12 26.52 17.99
C ASP A 230 -6.49 25.75 19.28
N ARG A 231 -5.60 25.82 20.28
CA ARG A 231 -5.81 25.15 21.58
C ARG A 231 -7.10 25.60 22.28
N ALA A 232 -7.43 26.90 22.24
CA ALA A 232 -8.61 27.42 22.91
C ALA A 232 -9.89 26.92 22.23
N TRP A 233 -9.87 26.83 20.90
CA TRP A 233 -10.97 26.22 20.14
C TRP A 233 -11.19 24.76 20.56
N TRP A 234 -10.12 23.97 20.67
CA TRP A 234 -10.23 22.56 21.08
C TRP A 234 -10.75 22.41 22.52
N GLU A 235 -10.29 23.25 23.44
CA GLU A 235 -10.79 23.27 24.82
C GLU A 235 -12.31 23.51 24.86
N GLU A 236 -12.80 24.51 24.15
CA GLU A 236 -14.24 24.80 24.04
C GLU A 236 -14.99 23.64 23.38
N ARG A 237 -14.45 23.10 22.27
CA ARG A 237 -15.06 21.99 21.52
C ARG A 237 -15.29 20.75 22.37
N TYR A 238 -14.29 20.38 23.18
CA TYR A 238 -14.35 19.22 24.06
C TYR A 238 -15.27 19.49 25.26
N ALA A 239 -15.19 20.66 25.90
CA ALA A 239 -16.09 21.04 26.99
C ALA A 239 -17.57 21.06 26.56
N ARG A 240 -17.85 21.51 25.34
CA ARG A 240 -19.19 21.47 24.75
C ARG A 240 -19.68 20.03 24.54
N ALA A 241 -18.82 19.12 24.09
CA ALA A 241 -19.19 17.71 23.94
C ALA A 241 -19.50 17.06 25.30
N GLU A 242 -18.71 17.33 26.33
CA GLU A 242 -18.93 16.80 27.69
C GLU A 242 -20.27 17.25 28.30
N THR A 243 -20.77 18.41 27.92
CA THR A 243 -22.02 19.00 28.41
C THR A 243 -23.24 18.69 27.53
N GLY A 244 -23.10 17.77 26.57
CA GLY A 244 -24.21 17.27 25.74
C GLY A 244 -24.36 17.96 24.38
N GLY A 245 -23.34 18.67 23.91
CA GLY A 245 -23.26 19.16 22.53
C GLY A 245 -22.94 18.05 21.52
N ASP A 246 -22.58 18.44 20.30
CA ASP A 246 -22.31 17.49 19.21
C ASP A 246 -21.24 16.46 19.59
N PRO A 247 -21.47 15.16 19.30
CA PRO A 247 -20.51 14.08 19.51
C PRO A 247 -19.11 14.41 19.00
N LEU A 248 -18.06 14.04 19.73
CA LEU A 248 -16.70 14.12 19.22
C LEU A 248 -16.50 13.11 18.09
N ARG A 249 -15.81 13.53 17.03
CA ARG A 249 -15.55 12.73 15.83
C ARG A 249 -14.15 12.14 15.90
N VAL A 250 -14.05 10.81 15.93
CA VAL A 250 -12.77 10.11 16.10
C VAL A 250 -12.45 9.31 14.85
N LEU A 251 -11.35 9.66 14.18
CA LEU A 251 -10.86 8.90 13.02
C LEU A 251 -9.76 7.94 13.47
N ILE A 252 -9.89 6.67 13.12
CA ILE A 252 -8.94 5.61 13.48
C ILE A 252 -8.43 4.97 12.19
N PRO A 253 -7.40 5.54 11.55
CA PRO A 253 -6.77 4.88 10.42
C PRO A 253 -6.06 3.60 10.85
N THR A 254 -6.20 2.55 10.06
CA THR A 254 -5.53 1.26 10.29
C THR A 254 -5.24 0.59 8.97
N SER A 255 -4.59 -0.57 9.02
CA SER A 255 -4.27 -1.35 7.82
C SER A 255 -5.08 -2.65 7.75
N ARG A 256 -5.75 -2.89 6.63
CA ARG A 256 -6.40 -4.16 6.27
C ARG A 256 -5.42 -5.33 6.31
N TYR A 257 -4.16 -5.04 6.00
CA TYR A 257 -3.05 -5.99 5.96
C TYR A 257 -2.45 -6.26 7.36
N SER A 258 -3.00 -5.64 8.42
CA SER A 258 -2.66 -5.98 9.79
C SER A 258 -3.53 -7.13 10.30
N THR A 259 -2.90 -8.13 10.92
CA THR A 259 -3.59 -9.28 11.51
C THR A 259 -4.26 -8.96 12.84
N PHE A 260 -3.69 -8.03 13.62
CA PHE A 260 -4.17 -7.69 14.97
C PHE A 260 -4.72 -6.27 15.05
N ILE A 261 -4.00 -5.29 14.49
CA ILE A 261 -4.30 -3.87 14.71
C ILE A 261 -5.67 -3.49 14.17
N ARG A 262 -6.12 -4.07 13.04
CA ARG A 262 -7.47 -3.79 12.51
C ARG A 262 -8.57 -4.13 13.53
N HIS A 263 -8.46 -5.26 14.23
CA HIS A 263 -9.45 -5.70 15.22
C HIS A 263 -9.40 -4.86 16.49
N ALA A 264 -8.19 -4.47 16.91
CA ALA A 264 -8.02 -3.55 18.03
C ALA A 264 -8.57 -2.15 17.70
N SER A 265 -8.41 -1.68 16.45
CA SER A 265 -9.00 -0.42 15.97
C SER A 265 -10.53 -0.47 15.94
N GLU A 266 -11.12 -1.58 15.52
CA GLU A 266 -12.58 -1.82 15.59
C GLU A 266 -13.09 -1.78 17.02
N ASP A 267 -12.41 -2.46 17.95
CA ASP A 267 -12.76 -2.45 19.38
C ASP A 267 -12.64 -1.05 19.99
N LEU A 268 -11.61 -0.30 19.60
CA LEU A 268 -11.43 1.06 20.05
C LEU A 268 -12.53 1.99 19.53
N ALA A 269 -12.91 1.87 18.24
CA ALA A 269 -14.01 2.65 17.66
C ALA A 269 -15.31 2.40 18.42
N GLU A 270 -15.60 1.12 18.71
CA GLU A 270 -16.79 0.75 19.47
C GLU A 270 -16.78 1.32 20.90
N ALA A 271 -15.61 1.30 21.57
CA ALA A 271 -15.48 1.91 22.89
C ALA A 271 -15.77 3.43 22.84
N PHE A 272 -15.26 4.15 21.83
CA PHE A 272 -15.58 5.56 21.63
C PHE A 272 -17.07 5.79 21.36
N CYS A 273 -17.70 4.96 20.52
CA CYS A 273 -19.14 5.03 20.27
C CYS A 273 -19.95 4.79 21.55
N GLY A 274 -19.53 3.84 22.39
CA GLY A 274 -20.13 3.59 23.70
C GLY A 274 -20.03 4.78 24.68
N LEU A 275 -19.05 5.67 24.47
CA LEU A 275 -18.89 6.92 25.20
C LEU A 275 -19.62 8.11 24.54
N GLY A 276 -20.40 7.88 23.48
CA GLY A 276 -21.18 8.90 22.79
C GLY A 276 -20.41 9.68 21.70
N CYS A 277 -19.28 9.18 21.23
CA CYS A 277 -18.55 9.75 20.09
C CYS A 277 -19.06 9.19 18.74
N ASP A 278 -18.82 9.89 17.62
CA ASP A 278 -18.88 9.30 16.26
C ASP A 278 -17.47 8.82 15.91
N ALA A 279 -17.21 7.51 15.98
CA ALA A 279 -15.89 6.95 15.71
C ALA A 279 -15.89 6.07 14.45
N ARG A 280 -14.89 6.28 13.59
CA ARG A 280 -14.76 5.58 12.29
C ARG A 280 -13.40 4.96 12.12
N VAL A 281 -13.38 3.66 11.84
CA VAL A 281 -12.19 2.96 11.36
C VAL A 281 -12.10 3.14 9.84
N VAL A 282 -10.95 3.59 9.35
CA VAL A 282 -10.68 3.70 7.91
C VAL A 282 -9.48 2.83 7.55
N MET A 283 -9.58 2.15 6.40
CA MET A 283 -8.60 1.18 5.92
C MET A 283 -8.35 1.36 4.43
N GLU A 284 -7.35 0.65 3.93
CA GLU A 284 -7.11 0.55 2.50
C GLU A 284 -8.29 -0.14 1.77
N PRO A 285 -8.53 0.23 0.50
CA PRO A 285 -9.44 -0.49 -0.38
C PRO A 285 -8.97 -1.93 -0.57
N GLU A 286 -9.88 -2.82 -0.97
CA GLU A 286 -9.67 -4.27 -1.01
C GLU A 286 -8.44 -4.71 -1.81
N ASN A 287 -8.26 -4.13 -2.99
CA ASN A 287 -7.17 -4.47 -3.90
C ASN A 287 -6.26 -3.27 -4.17
N GLY A 288 -6.05 -2.39 -3.18
CA GLY A 288 -5.29 -1.17 -3.40
C GLY A 288 -4.66 -0.58 -2.15
N ARG A 289 -4.01 0.55 -2.35
CA ARG A 289 -3.52 1.43 -1.29
C ARG A 289 -4.14 2.81 -1.46
N PRO A 290 -4.46 3.50 -0.37
CA PRO A 290 -4.92 4.87 -0.47
C PRO A 290 -3.77 5.77 -0.91
N THR A 291 -4.06 6.72 -1.79
CA THR A 291 -3.16 7.84 -2.10
C THR A 291 -3.25 8.90 -1.00
N SER A 292 -2.38 9.91 -1.01
CA SER A 292 -2.53 11.05 -0.10
C SER A 292 -3.90 11.74 -0.26
N VAL A 293 -4.45 11.78 -1.48
CA VAL A 293 -5.82 12.26 -1.74
C VAL A 293 -6.84 11.38 -1.03
N GLY A 294 -6.73 10.05 -1.16
CA GLY A 294 -7.63 9.11 -0.50
C GLY A 294 -7.60 9.23 1.02
N GLN A 295 -6.40 9.39 1.59
CA GLN A 295 -6.22 9.58 3.03
C GLN A 295 -6.85 10.90 3.51
N LEU A 296 -6.66 12.01 2.79
CA LEU A 296 -7.30 13.28 3.10
C LEU A 296 -8.83 13.22 2.97
N ARG A 297 -9.35 12.46 1.99
CA ARG A 297 -10.79 12.24 1.81
C ARG A 297 -11.44 11.48 2.98
N TRP A 298 -10.66 10.84 3.86
CA TRP A 298 -11.19 10.34 5.13
C TRP A 298 -11.49 11.47 6.13
N ALA A 299 -10.70 12.54 6.10
CA ALA A 299 -10.85 13.69 6.99
C ALA A 299 -11.75 14.79 6.42
N ASP A 300 -11.77 15.03 5.11
CA ASP A 300 -12.49 16.15 4.47
C ASP A 300 -14.01 16.17 4.82
N PRO A 301 -14.80 15.12 4.55
CA PRO A 301 -16.22 15.11 4.90
C PRO A 301 -16.50 14.81 6.38
N PHE A 302 -15.56 14.21 7.09
CA PHE A 302 -15.76 13.78 8.47
C PHE A 302 -15.34 14.84 9.48
N GLU A 303 -14.34 15.65 9.14
CA GLU A 303 -13.63 16.60 9.98
C GLU A 303 -13.36 16.08 11.40
N PRO A 304 -12.54 15.03 11.56
CA PRO A 304 -12.24 14.48 12.88
C PRO A 304 -11.81 15.54 13.89
N ASP A 305 -12.34 15.41 15.11
CA ASP A 305 -11.89 16.15 16.29
C ASP A 305 -10.64 15.48 16.90
N LEU A 306 -10.45 14.18 16.63
CA LEU A 306 -9.32 13.39 17.10
C LEU A 306 -8.91 12.35 16.06
N ILE A 307 -7.60 12.18 15.86
CA ILE A 307 -7.02 11.03 15.12
C ILE A 307 -6.34 10.10 16.12
N VAL A 308 -6.66 8.81 16.08
CA VAL A 308 -6.01 7.79 16.90
C VAL A 308 -5.31 6.76 16.02
N LEU A 309 -4.01 6.58 16.24
CA LEU A 309 -3.20 5.63 15.47
C LEU A 309 -2.46 4.68 16.41
N ALA A 310 -2.62 3.38 16.20
CA ALA A 310 -1.92 2.38 17.00
C ALA A 310 -0.43 2.38 16.63
N ASN A 311 0.46 2.50 17.62
CA ASN A 311 1.91 2.40 17.50
C ASN A 311 2.64 3.43 16.60
N TYR A 312 1.95 4.42 16.04
CA TYR A 312 2.53 5.40 15.12
C TYR A 312 2.28 6.83 15.61
N PHE A 313 3.37 7.55 15.85
CA PHE A 313 3.33 9.00 16.04
C PHE A 313 3.03 9.69 14.72
N ARG A 314 2.50 10.91 14.78
CA ARG A 314 2.12 11.71 13.59
C ARG A 314 3.20 11.73 12.52
N ARG A 315 4.43 12.09 12.89
CA ARG A 315 5.58 12.17 11.97
C ARG A 315 5.99 10.82 11.38
N ASP A 316 5.81 9.73 12.13
CA ASP A 316 6.16 8.38 11.69
C ASP A 316 5.07 7.77 10.80
N ALA A 317 3.83 8.24 10.92
CA ALA A 317 2.69 7.72 10.18
C ALA A 317 2.74 8.07 8.69
N GLY A 318 3.37 9.20 8.33
CA GLY A 318 3.44 9.68 6.95
C GLY A 318 2.08 10.03 6.34
N LEU A 319 1.06 10.26 7.18
CA LEU A 319 -0.29 10.61 6.75
C LEU A 319 -0.39 12.14 6.55
N PRO A 320 -1.12 12.62 5.53
CA PRO A 320 -1.18 14.03 5.14
C PRO A 320 -2.10 14.89 6.01
N PHE A 321 -2.43 14.45 7.23
CA PHE A 321 -3.37 15.17 8.09
C PHE A 321 -2.74 16.46 8.69
N PRO A 322 -3.52 17.55 8.87
CA PRO A 322 -3.00 18.78 9.46
C PRO A 322 -2.47 18.58 10.89
N GLU A 323 -1.47 19.37 11.25
CA GLU A 323 -0.88 19.36 12.60
C GLU A 323 -1.83 19.93 13.66
N GLN A 324 -2.81 20.73 13.24
CA GLN A 324 -3.84 21.35 14.07
C GLN A 324 -4.92 20.35 14.55
N VAL A 325 -4.92 19.10 14.08
CA VAL A 325 -5.83 18.05 14.58
C VAL A 325 -5.18 17.32 15.75
N PRO A 326 -5.84 17.19 16.92
CA PRO A 326 -5.38 16.33 18.00
C PRO A 326 -5.03 14.92 17.53
N TRP A 327 -3.88 14.41 17.98
CA TRP A 327 -3.36 13.10 17.60
C TRP A 327 -3.00 12.27 18.81
N VAL A 328 -3.55 11.07 18.90
CA VAL A 328 -3.18 10.08 19.92
C VAL A 328 -2.39 8.95 19.26
N CYS A 329 -1.15 8.79 19.71
CA CYS A 329 -0.40 7.56 19.49
C CYS A 329 -0.80 6.54 20.57
N TRP A 330 -1.55 5.52 20.19
CA TRP A 330 -1.91 4.41 21.09
C TRP A 330 -0.84 3.32 21.04
N ILE A 331 0.07 3.33 22.02
CA ILE A 331 1.16 2.37 22.15
C ILE A 331 0.62 1.04 22.64
N GLN A 332 0.69 0.04 21.77
CA GLN A 332 0.40 -1.36 22.10
C GLN A 332 1.67 -2.21 22.17
N ASP A 333 2.66 -1.93 21.33
CA ASP A 333 3.89 -2.70 21.22
C ASP A 333 5.14 -1.80 21.09
N ALA A 334 6.31 -2.33 21.42
CA ALA A 334 7.62 -1.69 21.35
C ALA A 334 8.18 -1.70 19.92
N MET A 335 7.72 -0.78 19.08
CA MET A 335 8.21 -0.68 17.69
C MET A 335 9.53 0.09 17.61
N ALA A 336 10.49 -0.40 16.83
CA ALA A 336 11.83 0.21 16.74
C ALA A 336 11.81 1.70 16.36
N HIS A 337 10.87 2.14 15.53
CA HIS A 337 10.74 3.56 15.16
C HIS A 337 10.30 4.42 16.33
N GLN A 338 9.50 3.91 17.28
CA GLN A 338 9.06 4.67 18.46
C GLN A 338 10.24 5.15 19.31
N PHE A 339 11.37 4.45 19.29
CA PHE A 339 12.54 4.80 20.09
C PHE A 339 13.49 5.81 19.44
N LYS A 340 13.16 6.34 18.25
CA LYS A 340 13.92 7.42 17.60
C LYS A 340 13.55 8.78 18.22
N ALA A 341 14.52 9.69 18.27
CA ALA A 341 14.28 11.08 18.65
C ALA A 341 13.29 11.74 17.68
N ARG A 342 12.38 12.56 18.22
CA ARG A 342 11.36 13.28 17.45
C ARG A 342 10.91 14.52 18.19
N GLU A 343 10.30 15.44 17.44
CA GLU A 343 9.60 16.59 17.98
C GLU A 343 8.11 16.26 18.16
N PHE A 344 7.54 16.72 19.27
CA PHE A 344 6.12 16.63 19.58
C PHE A 344 5.51 18.02 19.51
N THR A 345 4.27 18.10 19.05
CA THR A 345 3.46 19.32 19.08
C THR A 345 2.62 19.38 20.36
N ASP A 346 1.97 20.52 20.60
CA ASP A 346 1.02 20.68 21.71
C ASP A 346 -0.24 19.83 21.56
N LEU A 347 -0.50 19.31 20.36
CA LEU A 347 -1.66 18.47 20.03
C LEU A 347 -1.30 16.99 19.83
N ASP A 348 -0.09 16.59 20.22
CA ASP A 348 0.32 15.18 20.26
C ASP A 348 0.17 14.61 21.67
N PHE A 349 -0.56 13.50 21.74
CA PHE A 349 -0.89 12.75 22.95
C PHE A 349 -0.37 11.32 22.83
N VAL A 350 -0.03 10.71 23.97
CA VAL A 350 0.48 9.33 24.00
C VAL A 350 -0.30 8.51 25.01
N ALA A 351 -0.78 7.36 24.60
CA ALA A 351 -1.66 6.52 25.40
C ALA A 351 -1.21 5.06 25.35
N GLY A 352 -1.37 4.31 26.43
CA GLY A 352 -1.19 2.84 26.44
C GLY A 352 0.09 2.37 27.13
N HIS A 353 0.73 1.33 26.60
CA HIS A 353 1.84 0.64 27.24
C HIS A 353 3.16 1.40 27.06
N LEU A 354 3.38 2.44 27.87
CA LEU A 354 4.52 3.35 27.73
C LEU A 354 5.82 2.73 28.26
N HIS A 355 6.73 2.40 27.34
CA HIS A 355 8.08 1.90 27.65
C HIS A 355 8.94 2.95 28.36
N THR A 356 9.76 2.52 29.32
CA THR A 356 10.66 3.42 30.07
C THR A 356 11.61 4.18 29.14
N GLU A 357 12.14 3.51 28.12
CA GLU A 357 13.03 4.10 27.12
C GLU A 357 12.34 5.17 26.28
N LEU A 358 11.07 4.98 25.95
CA LEU A 358 10.28 5.96 25.22
C LEU A 358 10.05 7.21 26.08
N ARG A 359 9.71 7.02 27.35
CA ARG A 359 9.50 8.13 28.31
C ARG A 359 10.78 8.88 28.66
N ALA A 360 11.95 8.26 28.47
CA ALA A 360 13.25 8.88 28.72
C ALA A 360 13.74 9.75 27.54
N GLN A 361 12.99 9.80 26.44
CA GLN A 361 13.33 10.65 25.30
C GLN A 361 13.16 12.13 25.65
N ASP A 362 14.06 12.94 25.12
CA ASP A 362 13.94 14.39 25.18
C ASP A 362 12.67 14.86 24.44
N GLY A 363 11.97 15.84 25.00
CA GLY A 363 10.71 16.35 24.47
C GLY A 363 9.49 15.43 24.60
N PHE A 364 9.59 14.27 25.26
CA PHE A 364 8.43 13.39 25.47
C PHE A 364 7.30 14.13 26.23
N PRO A 365 6.03 14.09 25.75
CA PRO A 365 4.96 14.93 26.28
C PRO A 365 4.37 14.33 27.56
N HIS A 366 5.10 14.44 28.67
CA HIS A 366 4.77 13.80 29.94
C HIS A 366 3.40 14.20 30.50
N ASP A 367 3.01 15.45 30.33
CA ASP A 367 1.72 16.02 30.75
C ASP A 367 0.54 15.58 29.86
N ARG A 368 0.83 15.10 28.65
CA ARG A 368 -0.14 14.59 27.67
C ARG A 368 0.03 13.08 27.41
N ALA A 369 0.62 12.38 28.37
CA ALA A 369 0.84 10.95 28.32
C ALA A 369 -0.02 10.22 29.36
N MET A 370 -0.80 9.23 28.92
CA MET A 370 -1.65 8.40 29.77
C MET A 370 -1.19 6.93 29.73
N PRO A 371 -0.41 6.47 30.72
CA PRO A 371 0.03 5.08 30.79
C PRO A 371 -1.11 4.17 31.27
N PHE A 372 -1.36 3.09 30.53
CA PHE A 372 -2.25 2.01 30.96
C PHE A 372 -1.80 0.68 30.32
N PRO A 373 -2.13 -0.48 30.92
CA PRO A 373 -1.78 -1.78 30.33
C PRO A 373 -2.52 -2.00 29.01
N LEU A 374 -2.15 -3.04 28.27
CA LEU A 374 -2.98 -3.51 27.16
C LEU A 374 -4.35 -3.94 27.69
N ILE A 375 -5.40 -3.29 27.18
CA ILE A 375 -6.79 -3.54 27.58
C ILE A 375 -7.49 -4.42 26.55
N ALA A 376 -8.42 -5.23 27.04
CA ALA A 376 -9.29 -6.05 26.20
C ALA A 376 -10.68 -5.42 26.10
N SER A 377 -11.37 -5.64 24.99
CA SER A 377 -12.76 -5.19 24.80
C SER A 377 -13.68 -5.88 25.80
N GLU A 378 -14.30 -5.13 26.71
CA GLU A 378 -15.25 -5.68 27.69
C GLU A 378 -16.48 -6.29 27.00
N ARG A 379 -16.83 -5.85 25.78
CA ARG A 379 -17.90 -6.46 25.01
C ARG A 379 -17.53 -7.84 24.47
N LYS A 380 -16.29 -8.02 24.01
CA LYS A 380 -15.84 -9.34 23.54
C LYS A 380 -15.50 -10.28 24.70
N PHE A 381 -14.94 -9.71 25.77
CA PHE A 381 -14.49 -10.42 26.96
C PHE A 381 -15.38 -10.03 28.14
N HIS A 382 -16.58 -10.59 28.19
CA HIS A 382 -17.55 -10.38 29.27
C HIS A 382 -17.85 -11.68 30.05
N PRO A 383 -18.30 -11.57 31.31
CA PRO A 383 -18.75 -12.73 32.08
C PRO A 383 -20.16 -13.21 31.71
N ALA A 384 -20.89 -12.51 30.83
CA ALA A 384 -22.25 -12.90 30.47
C ALA A 384 -22.28 -14.31 29.82
N PRO A 385 -23.31 -15.13 30.13
CA PRO A 385 -23.40 -16.49 29.59
C PRO A 385 -23.36 -16.50 28.06
N ILE A 386 -22.61 -17.46 27.53
CA ILE A 386 -22.59 -17.75 26.09
C ILE A 386 -23.70 -18.77 25.81
N ASP A 387 -24.33 -18.65 24.63
CA ASP A 387 -25.25 -19.67 24.12
C ASP A 387 -24.68 -21.10 24.25
N ALA A 388 -25.50 -22.04 24.69
CA ALA A 388 -25.06 -23.40 25.04
C ALA A 388 -24.44 -24.13 23.84
N ALA A 389 -24.99 -23.94 22.63
CA ALA A 389 -24.45 -24.59 21.43
C ALA A 389 -23.08 -24.01 21.03
N ARG A 390 -22.87 -22.69 21.20
CA ARG A 390 -21.54 -22.08 21.04
C ARG A 390 -20.55 -22.55 22.10
N LEU A 391 -20.98 -22.64 23.36
CA LEU A 391 -20.15 -23.12 24.45
C LEU A 391 -19.70 -24.55 24.18
N GLU A 392 -20.61 -25.46 23.83
CA GLU A 392 -20.30 -26.85 23.47
C GLU A 392 -19.32 -26.92 22.30
N ARG A 393 -19.55 -26.12 21.25
CA ARG A 393 -18.71 -26.11 20.04
C ARG A 393 -17.28 -25.62 20.30
N PHE A 394 -17.10 -24.63 21.16
CA PHE A 394 -15.81 -23.96 21.36
C PHE A 394 -15.16 -24.23 22.72
N ALA A 395 -15.78 -25.06 23.57
CA ALA A 395 -15.19 -25.48 24.82
C ALA A 395 -13.90 -26.24 24.57
N CYS A 396 -12.84 -25.85 25.27
CA CYS A 396 -11.58 -26.55 25.31
C CYS A 396 -10.94 -26.32 26.68
N GLU A 397 -10.11 -27.26 27.13
CA GLU A 397 -9.32 -27.08 28.35
C GLU A 397 -8.23 -26.01 28.16
N ILE A 398 -7.62 -25.98 26.98
CA ILE A 398 -6.54 -25.07 26.62
C ILE A 398 -6.79 -24.51 25.22
N ALA A 399 -6.95 -23.19 25.14
CA ALA A 399 -6.92 -22.46 23.88
C ALA A 399 -5.52 -21.86 23.69
N TYR A 400 -4.80 -22.28 22.65
CA TYR A 400 -3.52 -21.69 22.26
C TYR A 400 -3.67 -20.95 20.93
N VAL A 401 -3.45 -19.65 20.95
CA VAL A 401 -3.51 -18.79 19.76
C VAL A 401 -2.11 -18.26 19.49
N SER A 402 -1.57 -18.60 18.32
CA SER A 402 -0.24 -18.15 17.90
C SER A 402 -0.24 -17.84 16.40
N HIS A 403 0.42 -16.74 16.03
CA HIS A 403 0.78 -16.47 14.64
C HIS A 403 1.85 -17.43 14.10
N GLN A 404 2.46 -18.22 15.00
CA GLN A 404 3.39 -19.29 14.70
C GLN A 404 2.68 -20.61 14.97
N SER A 405 1.81 -21.02 14.05
CA SER A 405 1.17 -22.35 14.06
C SER A 405 2.13 -23.46 13.64
N GLU A 406 3.38 -23.11 13.34
CA GLU A 406 4.46 -24.02 12.96
C GLU A 406 5.22 -24.50 14.21
N THR A 407 5.82 -25.70 14.12
CA THR A 407 6.78 -26.14 15.14
C THR A 407 8.02 -25.23 15.12
N PRO A 408 8.76 -25.09 16.23
CA PRO A 408 10.02 -24.33 16.23
C PRO A 408 11.01 -24.76 15.14
N GLY A 409 11.05 -26.06 14.81
CA GLY A 409 11.88 -26.59 13.72
C GLY A 409 11.43 -26.11 12.34
N ALA A 410 10.14 -26.19 12.04
CA ALA A 410 9.59 -25.70 10.77
C ALA A 410 9.77 -24.18 10.63
N PHE A 411 9.55 -23.43 11.70
CA PHE A 411 9.79 -21.98 11.72
C PHE A 411 11.26 -21.64 11.43
N HIS A 412 12.20 -22.39 12.01
CA HIS A 412 13.63 -22.24 11.74
C HIS A 412 13.98 -22.52 10.28
N GLU A 413 13.53 -23.66 9.74
CA GLU A 413 13.76 -24.03 8.35
C GLU A 413 13.22 -22.98 7.38
N ARG A 414 12.03 -22.45 7.64
CA ARG A 414 11.44 -21.34 6.88
C ARG A 414 12.29 -20.08 6.97
N CYS A 415 12.68 -19.66 8.18
CA CYS A 415 13.56 -18.50 8.36
C CYS A 415 14.90 -18.64 7.61
N VAL A 416 15.50 -19.83 7.61
CA VAL A 416 16.75 -20.11 6.86
C VAL A 416 16.51 -20.09 5.35
N ALA A 417 15.38 -20.60 4.87
CA ALA A 417 15.03 -20.60 3.45
C ALA A 417 14.75 -19.19 2.92
N GLU A 418 14.06 -18.36 3.70
CA GLU A 418 13.67 -16.99 3.34
C GLU A 418 14.84 -15.99 3.38
N GLU A 419 15.87 -16.25 4.19
CA GLU A 419 16.98 -15.32 4.36
C GLU A 419 17.91 -15.32 3.14
N PRO A 420 18.09 -14.22 2.40
CA PRO A 420 18.97 -14.21 1.22
C PRO A 420 20.46 -14.30 1.54
N LYS A 421 20.90 -13.93 2.75
CA LYS A 421 22.32 -13.81 3.11
C LYS A 421 22.85 -15.11 3.75
N PRO A 422 23.84 -15.78 3.13
CA PRO A 422 24.40 -17.03 3.67
C PRO A 422 24.99 -16.91 5.08
N GLU A 423 25.54 -15.75 5.44
CA GLU A 423 26.08 -15.50 6.78
C GLU A 423 24.99 -15.42 7.86
N VAL A 424 23.80 -14.93 7.52
CA VAL A 424 22.68 -14.87 8.45
C VAL A 424 22.06 -16.26 8.61
N ARG A 425 21.94 -17.05 7.54
CA ARG A 425 21.53 -18.47 7.62
C ARG A 425 22.39 -19.26 8.61
N ARG A 426 23.72 -19.16 8.48
CA ARG A 426 24.67 -19.81 9.41
C ARG A 426 24.50 -19.33 10.84
N LEU A 427 24.23 -18.03 11.04
CA LEU A 427 23.98 -17.48 12.37
C LEU A 427 22.70 -18.06 12.97
N LEU A 428 21.61 -18.15 12.20
CA LEU A 428 20.36 -18.77 12.64
C LEU A 428 20.61 -20.23 13.06
N ASP A 429 21.28 -21.02 12.23
CA ASP A 429 21.61 -22.43 12.53
C ASP A 429 22.43 -22.56 13.82
N THR A 430 23.39 -21.64 14.02
CA THR A 430 24.25 -21.61 15.22
C THR A 430 23.46 -21.22 16.48
N LEU A 431 22.46 -20.36 16.35
CA LEU A 431 21.66 -19.88 17.47
C LEU A 431 20.59 -20.88 17.91
N ARG A 432 20.06 -21.71 17.00
CA ARG A 432 18.93 -22.61 17.28
C ARG A 432 19.09 -23.45 18.55
N PRO A 433 20.17 -24.23 18.75
CA PRO A 433 20.30 -25.07 19.96
C PRO A 433 20.32 -24.24 21.25
N ARG A 434 20.83 -23.01 21.19
CA ARG A 434 20.84 -22.10 22.35
C ARG A 434 19.44 -21.57 22.64
N VAL A 435 18.70 -21.18 21.61
CA VAL A 435 17.32 -20.73 21.76
C VAL A 435 16.44 -21.86 22.32
N GLU A 436 16.61 -23.09 21.81
CA GLU A 436 15.88 -24.27 22.30
C GLU A 436 16.21 -24.58 23.77
N ALA A 437 17.49 -24.54 24.16
CA ALA A 437 17.90 -24.74 25.55
C ALA A 437 17.34 -23.66 26.49
N GLU A 438 17.32 -22.40 26.04
CA GLU A 438 16.78 -21.28 26.82
C GLU A 438 15.24 -21.31 26.90
N ALA A 439 14.57 -21.87 25.89
CA ALA A 439 13.12 -22.04 25.87
C ALA A 439 12.63 -23.23 26.70
N ALA A 440 13.51 -24.19 27.02
CA ALA A 440 13.19 -25.35 27.86
C ALA A 440 12.87 -24.97 29.32
N ASP A 441 13.27 -23.78 29.77
CA ASP A 441 12.91 -23.19 31.06
C ASP A 441 12.13 -21.88 30.87
N PRO A 442 10.84 -21.94 30.48
CA PRO A 442 10.06 -20.74 30.16
C PRO A 442 9.69 -19.91 31.39
N LEU A 443 9.87 -20.44 32.60
CA LEU A 443 9.50 -19.79 33.86
C LEU A 443 10.68 -19.18 34.63
N GLY A 444 11.92 -19.33 34.12
CA GLY A 444 13.12 -18.73 34.70
C GLY A 444 13.25 -17.21 34.46
N GLU A 445 14.49 -16.69 34.53
CA GLU A 445 14.76 -15.30 34.12
C GLU A 445 14.22 -15.04 32.70
N SER A 446 13.71 -13.83 32.47
CA SER A 446 13.19 -13.42 31.15
C SER A 446 14.10 -13.90 30.02
N LEU A 447 13.57 -14.76 29.15
CA LEU A 447 14.24 -15.26 27.95
C LEU A 447 14.91 -14.14 27.16
N TYR A 448 14.27 -12.96 27.09
CA TYR A 448 14.83 -11.78 26.46
C TYR A 448 16.15 -11.33 27.12
N ASN A 449 16.21 -11.29 28.46
CA ASN A 449 17.41 -10.93 29.19
C ASN A 449 18.53 -11.96 28.99
N ARG A 450 18.19 -13.26 29.03
CA ARG A 450 19.15 -14.36 28.77
C ARG A 450 19.69 -14.30 27.34
N LEU A 451 18.83 -14.10 26.34
CA LEU A 451 19.23 -13.91 24.94
C LEU A 451 20.05 -12.63 24.72
N ARG A 452 19.71 -11.52 25.38
CA ARG A 452 20.49 -10.27 25.34
C ARG A 452 21.88 -10.46 25.94
N ALA A 453 21.99 -11.20 27.04
CA ALA A 453 23.27 -11.59 27.64
C ALA A 453 24.06 -12.53 26.72
N ALA A 454 23.43 -13.55 26.15
CA ALA A 454 24.05 -14.49 25.21
C ALA A 454 24.55 -13.79 23.94
N ARG A 455 23.81 -12.83 23.38
CA ARG A 455 24.25 -12.00 22.24
C ARG A 455 25.47 -11.15 22.58
N ARG A 456 25.50 -10.56 23.79
CA ARG A 456 26.67 -9.80 24.29
C ARG A 456 27.88 -10.73 24.46
N GLY A 457 27.68 -11.96 24.93
CA GLY A 457 28.71 -12.99 25.03
C GLY A 457 29.22 -13.49 23.67
N GLY A 458 28.32 -13.78 22.73
CA GLY A 458 28.65 -14.26 21.38
C GLY A 458 29.48 -13.27 20.58
N ARG A 459 29.12 -11.98 20.59
CA ARG A 459 29.92 -10.92 19.94
C ARG A 459 31.34 -10.81 20.52
N ARG A 460 31.52 -11.10 21.81
CA ARG A 460 32.85 -11.12 22.46
C ARG A 460 33.65 -12.35 22.04
N ALA A 461 33.02 -13.51 21.89
CA ALA A 461 33.68 -14.73 21.44
C ALA A 461 34.12 -14.64 19.96
N ASP A 462 33.29 -14.07 19.10
CA ASP A 462 33.58 -13.91 17.66
C ASP A 462 34.73 -12.91 17.43
N ARG A 463 34.70 -11.76 18.12
CA ARG A 463 35.83 -10.80 18.12
C ARG A 463 37.13 -11.42 18.64
N ARG A 464 37.07 -12.38 19.56
CA ARG A 464 38.26 -13.09 20.06
C ARG A 464 38.79 -14.12 19.05
N ARG A 465 37.93 -14.74 18.23
CA ARG A 465 38.34 -15.61 17.12
C ARG A 465 38.95 -14.79 15.98
N ASP A 466 38.32 -13.70 15.57
CA ASP A 466 38.84 -12.82 14.51
C ASP A 466 40.13 -12.10 14.95
N GLY A 467 40.21 -11.68 16.22
CA GLY A 467 41.42 -11.06 16.78
C GLY A 467 42.63 -11.99 16.89
N ARG A 468 42.42 -13.33 16.89
CA ARG A 468 43.52 -14.31 16.81
C ARG A 468 43.94 -14.63 15.37
N ALA A 469 43.12 -14.29 14.36
CA ALA A 469 43.40 -14.60 12.96
C ALA A 469 44.25 -13.54 12.22
N ARG A 470 44.61 -12.41 12.84
CA ARG A 470 45.51 -11.41 12.24
C ARG A 470 46.47 -10.77 13.24
N ARG A 471 47.60 -11.46 13.49
CA ARG A 471 48.89 -10.83 13.78
C ARG A 471 49.98 -11.57 13.00
N VAL A 472 49.97 -11.40 11.68
CA VAL A 472 51.19 -11.60 10.87
C VAL A 472 51.90 -10.24 10.87
N PRO A 473 53.14 -10.12 11.37
CA PRO A 473 53.88 -8.87 11.29
C PRO A 473 54.21 -8.58 9.82
N LEU A 474 53.83 -7.40 9.33
CA LEU A 474 54.40 -6.88 8.08
C LEU A 474 55.87 -6.50 8.34
N PRO A 475 56.80 -6.81 7.42
CA PRO A 475 58.19 -6.41 7.57
C PRO A 475 58.33 -4.89 7.44
N PRO A 476 59.35 -4.28 8.09
CA PRO A 476 59.53 -2.84 8.07
C PRO A 476 59.94 -2.36 6.68
N LEU A 477 59.19 -1.42 6.13
CA LEU A 477 59.56 -0.68 4.93
C LEU A 477 60.72 0.28 5.28
N ARG A 478 61.82 0.16 4.52
CA ARG A 478 62.95 1.10 4.55
C ARG A 478 62.50 2.48 4.03
N PRO A 479 63.06 3.59 4.58
CA PRO A 479 62.77 4.92 4.08
C PRO A 479 63.59 5.18 2.80
N ALA A 480 62.90 5.58 1.73
CA ALA A 480 63.55 6.20 0.58
C ALA A 480 63.54 7.73 0.74
N ALA A 481 64.68 8.31 0.41
CA ALA A 481 65.02 9.72 0.52
C ALA A 481 64.06 10.66 -0.22
N GLY A 482 63.91 11.87 0.33
CA GLY A 482 63.02 12.90 -0.20
C GLY A 482 63.58 13.71 -1.37
N ARG A 483 62.71 14.56 -1.93
CA ARG A 483 62.96 15.98 -2.24
C ARG A 483 61.63 16.72 -2.54
N PRO A 484 61.60 18.06 -2.41
CA PRO A 484 60.40 18.86 -2.12
C PRO A 484 59.87 19.66 -3.33
N CYS A 485 58.63 20.16 -3.21
CA CYS A 485 57.99 21.33 -3.87
C CYS A 485 56.47 21.13 -3.76
N GLY A 486 55.57 22.07 -3.45
CA GLY A 486 55.61 23.49 -3.16
C GLY A 486 54.15 23.98 -2.91
N ALA A 487 54.01 24.89 -1.95
CA ALA A 487 53.01 25.95 -1.71
C ALA A 487 51.51 25.87 -2.15
N ALA A 488 50.68 26.26 -1.16
CA ALA A 488 49.43 27.04 -1.21
C ALA A 488 48.14 26.37 -1.75
N SER A 489 46.97 26.46 -1.11
CA SER A 489 46.38 27.57 -0.34
C SER A 489 45.23 27.10 0.57
N ASP A 490 45.01 27.87 1.63
CA ASP A 490 43.99 27.75 2.67
C ASP A 490 42.53 27.87 2.18
N HIS A 491 41.63 27.04 2.72
CA HIS A 491 40.38 27.51 3.32
C HIS A 491 39.84 26.51 4.36
N ARG A 492 39.61 27.05 5.57
CA ARG A 492 39.15 26.35 6.78
C ARG A 492 37.64 26.06 6.74
N LEU A 493 37.25 24.84 7.09
CA LEU A 493 36.04 24.55 7.87
C LEU A 493 36.37 23.38 8.84
N GLY A 494 36.04 23.59 10.11
CA GLY A 494 36.52 22.79 11.24
C GLY A 494 35.95 21.37 11.30
N GLY A 495 36.86 20.40 11.40
CA GLY A 495 36.57 19.02 11.77
C GLY A 495 36.90 18.78 13.24
N ILE A 496 35.95 18.20 13.98
CA ILE A 496 36.10 17.75 15.37
C ILE A 496 36.94 16.47 15.38
N ASP A 497 38.01 16.49 16.18
CA ASP A 497 38.89 15.36 16.48
C ASP A 497 38.24 14.41 17.50
N LEU A 498 38.05 13.14 17.10
CA LEU A 498 37.49 12.06 17.91
C LEU A 498 38.58 11.17 18.54
N SER A 499 39.63 11.77 19.08
CA SER A 499 40.67 11.05 19.82
C SER A 499 40.92 11.63 21.21
N SER A 500 39.94 11.51 22.12
CA SER A 500 40.18 11.74 23.56
C SER A 500 39.43 10.74 24.46
N PRO A 501 40.14 9.91 25.24
CA PRO A 501 39.55 8.93 26.16
C PRO A 501 39.34 9.55 27.55
N ARG A 502 38.38 10.47 27.67
CA ARG A 502 37.96 11.03 28.97
C ARG A 502 36.47 11.35 29.00
N LEU A 503 35.61 10.34 28.86
CA LEU A 503 34.15 10.46 29.10
C LEU A 503 33.49 9.07 29.35
N ALA A 504 34.20 8.17 30.05
CA ALA A 504 33.71 6.82 30.36
C ALA A 504 33.58 6.52 31.87
N ALA A 505 33.56 7.54 32.73
CA ALA A 505 33.64 7.36 34.19
C ALA A 505 32.56 8.07 35.02
N ALA A 506 31.44 8.50 34.43
CA ALA A 506 30.40 9.28 35.16
C ALA A 506 28.99 8.65 35.18
N ALA A 507 28.84 7.35 34.91
CA ALA A 507 27.55 6.66 35.00
C ALA A 507 27.60 5.30 35.72
N LEU A 508 28.61 5.09 36.58
CA LEU A 508 28.85 3.81 37.28
C LEU A 508 28.69 3.88 38.81
N ARG A 509 28.05 4.91 39.35
CA ARG A 509 27.69 4.99 40.78
C ARG A 509 26.37 5.71 41.00
N ALA A 510 25.27 4.99 40.91
CA ALA A 510 24.05 5.28 41.67
C ALA A 510 23.13 4.04 41.64
N GLY A 511 22.72 3.55 42.81
CA GLY A 511 21.53 2.72 42.94
C GLY A 511 21.69 1.23 43.18
N VAL A 512 22.56 0.80 44.11
CA VAL A 512 22.25 -0.36 44.94
C VAL A 512 21.19 0.10 45.94
N GLY A 513 19.96 -0.41 45.83
CA GLY A 513 18.84 -0.04 46.69
C GLY A 513 17.91 -1.22 46.87
N HIS A 514 17.71 -1.61 48.13
CA HIS A 514 16.99 -2.79 48.61
C HIS A 514 15.56 -2.98 48.09
N ALA A 515 15.20 -4.26 47.94
CA ALA A 515 13.83 -4.73 47.88
C ALA A 515 13.09 -4.48 49.22
N PRO A 516 11.83 -4.01 49.20
CA PRO A 516 10.96 -4.14 50.35
C PRO A 516 10.03 -5.36 50.19
N ARG A 517 9.99 -6.13 51.29
CA ARG A 517 9.09 -7.25 51.54
C ARG A 517 7.63 -6.82 51.38
N VAL A 518 6.87 -7.63 50.63
CA VAL A 518 5.41 -7.57 50.58
C VAL A 518 4.84 -8.06 51.91
N ARG A 519 4.24 -7.15 52.70
CA ARG A 519 3.31 -7.51 53.78
C ARG A 519 1.89 -7.49 53.22
N ARG A 520 1.21 -8.63 53.30
CA ARG A 520 -0.25 -8.76 53.14
C ARG A 520 -0.94 -7.91 54.21
N VAL A 521 -1.75 -6.96 53.80
CA VAL A 521 -2.79 -6.34 54.62
C VAL A 521 -4.11 -6.48 53.88
N CYS A 522 -4.98 -7.35 54.40
CA CYS A 522 -6.41 -7.31 54.10
C CYS A 522 -7.00 -6.08 54.78
N LEU A 523 -7.83 -5.29 54.10
CA LEU A 523 -8.95 -4.60 54.74
C LEU A 523 -10.04 -4.21 53.73
N ARG A 524 -11.25 -4.31 54.26
CA ARG A 524 -12.57 -4.23 53.65
C ARG A 524 -12.95 -2.81 53.21
N ARG A 525 -13.89 -2.78 52.27
CA ARG A 525 -14.96 -1.80 51.99
C ARG A 525 -15.15 -0.67 53.02
N GLY A 526 -15.26 0.56 52.52
CA GLY A 526 -15.83 1.70 53.23
C GLY A 526 -16.08 2.89 52.32
N LEU A 527 -17.32 2.99 51.80
CA LEU A 527 -17.90 4.19 51.19
C LEU A 527 -17.91 5.36 52.19
N ALA A 528 -17.48 6.55 51.79
CA ALA A 528 -18.04 7.81 52.31
C ALA A 528 -17.68 9.02 51.44
N ARG A 529 -18.73 9.72 51.03
CA ARG A 529 -18.77 11.03 50.36
C ARG A 529 -18.10 12.13 51.20
N ARG A 530 -17.34 13.03 50.57
CA ARG A 530 -17.21 14.43 51.00
C ARG A 530 -17.12 15.35 49.78
N GLY A 531 -17.99 16.36 49.77
CA GLY A 531 -18.10 17.39 48.73
C GLY A 531 -17.00 18.46 48.77
N PRO A 532 -17.10 19.49 47.92
CA PRO A 532 -15.98 20.32 47.50
C PRO A 532 -15.77 21.55 48.40
N PRO A 533 -14.57 22.13 48.44
CA PRO A 533 -14.39 23.50 48.91
C PRO A 533 -14.57 24.51 47.77
N ARG A 534 -15.35 25.56 48.06
CA ARG A 534 -15.55 26.78 47.27
C ARG A 534 -14.37 27.75 47.42
N VAL A 535 -13.98 28.35 46.28
CA VAL A 535 -13.72 29.78 45.98
C VAL A 535 -12.87 30.62 46.94
N LEU A 536 -11.82 31.27 46.41
CA LEU A 536 -11.57 32.72 46.57
C LEU A 536 -10.89 33.32 45.32
N PRO A 537 -11.15 34.61 44.96
CA PRO A 537 -10.64 35.28 43.77
C PRO A 537 -9.46 36.23 44.09
N SER A 538 -8.63 36.51 43.09
CA SER A 538 -7.69 37.66 43.04
C SER A 538 -7.58 38.09 41.58
N GLY A 539 -8.09 39.25 41.15
CA GLY A 539 -7.40 40.56 41.17
C GLY A 539 -6.32 40.59 40.06
N GLY A 540 -6.21 41.49 39.09
CA GLY A 540 -6.83 42.78 38.77
C GLY A 540 -5.78 43.63 38.00
N ASN A 541 -5.99 43.84 36.67
CA ASN A 541 -5.58 44.99 35.82
C ASN A 541 -4.10 45.42 35.63
N PRO A 542 -3.71 46.29 34.64
CA PRO A 542 -4.21 46.58 33.28
C PRO A 542 -3.04 46.83 32.23
N PRO A 543 -3.06 47.76 31.23
CA PRO A 543 -3.01 47.41 29.79
C PRO A 543 -1.85 48.06 28.97
N ALA A 544 -1.63 47.60 27.72
CA ALA A 544 -0.98 48.30 26.59
C ALA A 544 -0.73 47.26 25.46
N ARG A 545 -0.74 47.52 24.16
CA ARG A 545 -0.59 48.75 23.37
C ARG A 545 -1.09 48.47 21.94
N VAL A 546 -1.74 49.47 21.34
CA VAL A 546 -2.07 49.55 19.91
C VAL A 546 -0.80 49.83 19.11
N GLY A 547 -0.62 49.14 17.99
CA GLY A 547 0.43 49.41 17.01
C GLY A 547 -0.07 49.14 15.59
N GLN A 548 -0.53 50.20 14.92
CA GLN A 548 -0.73 50.25 13.47
C GLN A 548 0.64 50.26 12.78
N HIS A 549 0.82 49.51 11.69
CA HIS A 549 1.70 49.93 10.60
C HIS A 549 1.22 49.33 9.27
N ALA A 550 0.90 50.25 8.35
CA ALA A 550 0.71 50.02 6.93
C ALA A 550 2.05 49.77 6.23
N GLY A 551 2.03 49.02 5.14
CA GLY A 551 3.17 48.88 4.23
C GLY A 551 2.91 47.90 3.09
N ALA A 552 2.32 48.40 2.00
CA ALA A 552 2.59 47.87 0.65
C ALA A 552 4.00 48.35 0.22
N PRO A 553 4.71 47.69 -0.72
CA PRO A 553 4.36 47.81 -2.13
C PRO A 553 4.64 46.58 -3.03
N ALA A 554 4.22 46.75 -4.28
CA ALA A 554 4.32 45.91 -5.47
C ALA A 554 5.74 45.49 -5.91
N GLY A 555 5.81 44.53 -6.85
CA GLY A 555 6.96 44.37 -7.74
C GLY A 555 7.01 43.05 -8.51
N ASP A 556 6.55 43.07 -9.76
CA ASP A 556 6.75 42.05 -10.78
C ASP A 556 8.23 41.69 -11.02
N GLY A 557 8.47 40.44 -11.44
CA GLY A 557 9.81 39.97 -11.81
C GLY A 557 9.81 38.61 -12.49
N VAL A 558 9.26 38.54 -13.69
CA VAL A 558 9.46 37.43 -14.64
C VAL A 558 10.95 37.35 -15.02
N ARG A 559 11.57 36.18 -14.84
CA ARG A 559 12.86 35.85 -15.45
C ARG A 559 12.85 34.47 -16.10
N ASP A 560 13.10 34.50 -17.40
CA ASP A 560 13.56 33.42 -18.26
C ASP A 560 14.73 32.63 -17.63
N VAL A 561 14.66 31.31 -17.73
CA VAL A 561 15.83 30.42 -17.59
C VAL A 561 15.95 29.59 -18.85
N GLY A 562 16.81 30.06 -19.76
CA GLY A 562 17.31 29.30 -20.90
C GLY A 562 18.51 28.43 -20.52
N ARG A 563 18.51 27.20 -21.07
CA ARG A 563 19.65 26.35 -21.47
C ARG A 563 20.80 26.11 -20.47
N ALA A 564 20.87 24.87 -19.97
CA ALA A 564 22.13 24.12 -19.86
C ALA A 564 21.85 22.60 -19.96
N ALA A 565 21.97 22.04 -21.17
CA ALA A 565 21.91 20.60 -21.40
C ALA A 565 22.94 20.19 -22.47
N ARG A 566 24.20 19.98 -22.07
CA ARG A 566 25.19 19.15 -22.78
C ARG A 566 26.16 18.57 -21.77
N GLY A 567 26.26 17.23 -21.71
CA GLY A 567 27.31 16.55 -20.95
C GLY A 567 26.90 15.27 -20.24
N LYS A 568 26.23 14.31 -20.91
CA LYS A 568 26.13 12.92 -20.43
C LYS A 568 26.08 11.95 -21.63
N ALA A 569 27.19 11.77 -22.32
CA ALA A 569 27.33 10.78 -23.40
C ALA A 569 28.42 9.72 -23.18
N ASP A 570 29.35 9.89 -22.22
CA ASP A 570 30.52 8.98 -22.13
C ASP A 570 30.45 7.87 -21.05
N ASP A 571 29.45 7.88 -20.15
CA ASP A 571 29.36 6.86 -19.10
C ASP A 571 28.64 5.55 -19.51
N ARG A 572 27.98 5.53 -20.67
CA ARG A 572 27.21 4.34 -21.13
C ARG A 572 28.07 3.26 -21.81
N ARG A 573 29.32 3.56 -22.17
CA ARG A 573 30.20 2.60 -22.86
C ARG A 573 31.00 1.72 -21.90
N ARG A 574 31.30 2.18 -20.67
CA ARG A 574 32.08 1.44 -19.67
C ARG A 574 31.27 0.42 -18.84
N ALA A 575 29.95 0.43 -18.96
CA ALA A 575 29.06 -0.52 -18.28
C ALA A 575 28.84 -1.84 -19.05
N ARG A 576 29.16 -1.89 -20.36
CA ARG A 576 28.94 -3.09 -21.20
C ARG A 576 30.07 -4.14 -21.13
N GLU A 577 31.27 -3.76 -20.71
CA GLU A 577 32.40 -4.71 -20.63
C GLU A 577 32.50 -5.47 -19.30
N ARG A 578 31.81 -5.02 -18.23
CA ARG A 578 31.80 -5.70 -16.92
C ARG A 578 30.73 -6.80 -16.80
N GLY A 579 29.82 -6.91 -17.78
CA GLY A 579 28.75 -7.92 -17.81
C GLY A 579 29.19 -9.31 -18.27
N LEU A 580 30.30 -9.42 -19.00
CA LEU A 580 30.73 -10.66 -19.66
C LEU A 580 31.53 -11.63 -18.76
N CYS A 581 32.04 -11.19 -17.60
CA CYS A 581 32.81 -12.06 -16.70
C CYS A 581 31.97 -12.84 -15.66
N ARG A 582 30.65 -12.62 -15.56
CA ARG A 582 29.78 -13.37 -14.62
C ARG A 582 29.09 -14.59 -15.23
N ALA A 583 29.25 -14.83 -16.53
CA ALA A 583 28.59 -15.92 -17.25
C ALA A 583 29.28 -17.31 -17.14
N ARG A 584 30.50 -17.41 -16.58
CA ARG A 584 31.24 -18.69 -16.49
C ARG A 584 31.09 -19.46 -15.17
N GLY A 585 30.29 -18.97 -14.21
CA GLY A 585 30.11 -19.61 -12.90
C GLY A 585 28.83 -20.44 -12.71
N ARG A 586 27.94 -20.54 -13.72
CA ARG A 586 26.59 -21.12 -13.56
C ARG A 586 26.37 -22.49 -14.22
N ALA A 587 27.41 -23.11 -14.77
CA ALA A 587 27.29 -24.43 -15.41
C ALA A 587 27.30 -25.63 -14.43
N ALA A 588 27.43 -25.43 -13.11
CA ALA A 588 27.57 -26.51 -12.14
C ALA A 588 26.34 -26.79 -11.25
N ARG A 589 25.15 -26.25 -11.56
CA ARG A 589 23.95 -26.42 -10.70
C ARG A 589 22.77 -27.15 -11.35
N HIS A 590 22.90 -27.63 -12.59
CA HIS A 590 21.78 -28.25 -13.31
C HIS A 590 21.67 -29.77 -13.19
N ALA A 591 22.56 -30.45 -12.43
CA ALA A 591 22.61 -31.91 -12.36
C ALA A 591 21.96 -32.54 -11.10
N LEU A 592 21.09 -31.84 -10.38
CA LEU A 592 20.52 -32.32 -9.11
C LEU A 592 19.01 -32.03 -8.93
N ARG A 593 18.24 -32.17 -10.02
CA ARG A 593 16.77 -32.00 -9.99
C ARG A 593 15.95 -33.11 -10.69
N ASP A 594 16.54 -34.29 -10.90
CA ASP A 594 15.85 -35.44 -11.53
C ASP A 594 15.51 -36.60 -10.57
N ARG A 595 15.39 -36.34 -9.27
CA ARG A 595 14.86 -37.34 -8.33
C ARG A 595 13.93 -36.72 -7.30
N GLN A 596 12.66 -36.61 -7.66
CA GLN A 596 11.53 -36.72 -6.73
C GLN A 596 10.23 -36.96 -7.50
N GLY A 597 10.10 -38.18 -8.02
CA GLY A 597 8.81 -38.75 -8.41
C GLY A 597 8.09 -39.34 -7.19
N HIS A 598 6.76 -39.24 -7.21
CA HIS A 598 5.79 -39.89 -6.33
C HIS A 598 5.61 -39.36 -4.90
N ARG A 599 4.66 -38.44 -4.73
CA ARG A 599 3.72 -38.48 -3.59
C ARG A 599 2.29 -38.31 -4.10
N ARG A 600 1.52 -39.39 -3.95
CA ARG A 600 0.07 -39.46 -4.16
C ARG A 600 -0.63 -38.57 -3.13
N CYS A 601 -1.54 -37.71 -3.59
CA CYS A 601 -2.52 -37.07 -2.73
C CYS A 601 -3.56 -38.12 -2.31
N LEU A 602 -3.63 -38.42 -1.01
CA LEU A 602 -4.76 -39.10 -0.38
C LEU A 602 -5.67 -38.03 0.19
N VAL A 603 -6.83 -37.83 -0.44
CA VAL A 603 -7.96 -37.08 0.11
C VAL A 603 -8.85 -38.10 0.81
N PRO A 604 -9.21 -37.94 2.10
CA PRO A 604 -10.21 -38.81 2.72
C PRO A 604 -11.62 -38.42 2.25
N PRO A 605 -12.48 -39.41 1.92
CA PRO A 605 -13.90 -39.15 1.66
C PRO A 605 -14.71 -39.16 2.96
N GLU A 606 -16.01 -38.86 2.82
CA GLU A 606 -17.10 -38.82 3.82
C GLU A 606 -17.47 -37.41 4.29
N ARG A 607 -18.72 -36.93 4.21
CA ARG A 607 -19.99 -37.65 4.47
C ARG A 607 -21.16 -37.16 3.61
N GLU A 608 -21.82 -38.11 2.95
CA GLU A 608 -23.24 -38.06 2.61
C GLU A 608 -24.09 -38.29 3.87
N ARG A 609 -25.10 -37.45 4.12
CA ARG A 609 -26.38 -37.89 4.70
C ARG A 609 -27.54 -37.05 4.15
N ALA A 610 -28.34 -37.75 3.34
CA ALA A 610 -29.79 -37.82 3.34
C ALA A 610 -30.61 -36.62 3.85
N ALA A 611 -31.41 -36.04 2.93
CA ALA A 611 -32.80 -35.67 3.21
C ALA A 611 -33.61 -35.64 1.89
N ARG A 612 -34.25 -36.76 1.55
CA ARG A 612 -35.45 -36.78 0.70
C ARG A 612 -36.65 -36.82 1.64
N GLY A 613 -37.53 -35.84 1.51
CA GLY A 613 -38.80 -35.77 2.25
C GLY A 613 -39.61 -34.60 1.72
N GLY A 614 -40.30 -34.82 0.61
CA GLY A 614 -41.27 -33.88 0.07
C GLY A 614 -42.63 -34.00 0.76
N SER A 615 -43.26 -32.86 1.01
CA SER A 615 -44.69 -32.68 0.72
C SER A 615 -45.06 -31.19 0.65
N PRO A 616 -46.06 -30.82 -0.16
CA PRO A 616 -46.34 -29.45 -0.56
C PRO A 616 -47.52 -28.84 0.20
N ALA A 617 -47.49 -27.53 0.45
CA ALA A 617 -48.66 -26.71 0.76
C ALA A 617 -48.34 -25.22 0.52
N PRO A 618 -49.32 -24.30 0.45
CA PRO A 618 -50.04 -23.96 -0.77
C PRO A 618 -49.85 -22.49 -1.18
N ARG A 619 -50.25 -22.19 -2.43
CA ARG A 619 -50.46 -20.84 -2.95
C ARG A 619 -51.36 -20.03 -2.02
N VAL A 620 -50.89 -18.85 -1.60
CA VAL A 620 -51.74 -17.80 -1.02
C VAL A 620 -51.67 -16.55 -1.90
N ALA A 621 -52.86 -16.02 -2.12
CA ALA A 621 -53.23 -14.95 -3.01
C ALA A 621 -52.53 -13.60 -2.73
N ARG A 622 -52.25 -12.87 -3.81
CA ARG A 622 -52.10 -11.41 -3.78
C ARG A 622 -53.48 -10.79 -3.57
N ALA A 623 -53.65 -10.07 -2.47
CA ALA A 623 -54.70 -9.08 -2.30
C ALA A 623 -54.02 -7.72 -2.11
N GLY A 624 -54.42 -6.76 -2.95
CA GLY A 624 -53.96 -5.38 -2.86
C GLY A 624 -54.64 -4.63 -1.72
N HIS A 625 -53.99 -3.57 -1.26
CA HIS A 625 -54.66 -2.48 -0.58
C HIS A 625 -54.04 -1.15 -1.00
N ALA A 626 -54.92 -0.33 -1.57
CA ALA A 626 -54.76 1.08 -1.84
C ALA A 626 -54.86 1.86 -0.53
N GLY A 627 -54.08 2.93 -0.41
CA GLY A 627 -54.19 3.93 0.63
C GLY A 627 -53.64 5.25 0.10
N GLY A 628 -54.54 6.12 -0.37
CA GLY A 628 -54.24 7.49 -0.75
C GLY A 628 -54.54 8.49 0.38
N ILE A 629 -54.54 9.78 -0.01
CA ILE A 629 -54.99 11.02 0.69
C ILE A 629 -53.83 11.84 1.32
N PRO A 630 -53.76 13.19 1.20
CA PRO A 630 -53.97 14.06 0.03
C PRO A 630 -53.01 15.28 -0.04
N HIS A 631 -53.03 16.00 -1.17
CA HIS A 631 -52.56 17.39 -1.28
C HIS A 631 -53.51 18.37 -0.55
N ARG A 632 -52.96 19.37 0.13
CA ARG A 632 -53.64 20.62 0.51
C ARG A 632 -52.83 21.81 0.04
N GLY A 633 -53.50 22.74 -0.64
CA GLY A 633 -52.91 23.88 -1.33
C GLY A 633 -52.75 25.16 -0.50
N GLN A 634 -51.97 26.05 -1.13
CA GLN A 634 -52.26 27.46 -1.44
C GLN A 634 -52.61 28.43 -0.30
N LYS A 635 -51.80 29.48 -0.18
CA LYS A 635 -52.24 30.82 0.23
C LYS A 635 -51.54 31.89 -0.63
N ASP A 636 -52.37 32.59 -1.39
CA ASP A 636 -52.08 33.83 -2.11
C ASP A 636 -51.90 35.03 -1.18
N ARG A 637 -51.12 36.02 -1.62
CA ARG A 637 -51.45 37.45 -1.52
C ARG A 637 -50.93 38.19 -2.77
N GLY A 638 -51.85 38.87 -3.47
CA GLY A 638 -51.63 39.67 -4.68
C GLY A 638 -50.99 41.05 -4.42
N VAL A 639 -50.29 41.67 -5.41
CA VAL A 639 -50.76 42.50 -6.58
C VAL A 639 -50.89 44.00 -6.17
N PRO A 640 -50.77 45.07 -7.04
CA PRO A 640 -50.37 45.25 -8.46
C PRO A 640 -49.39 46.43 -8.79
N GLY A 641 -49.01 46.54 -10.08
CA GLY A 641 -48.90 47.82 -10.81
C GLY A 641 -47.52 48.09 -11.43
N ALA A 642 -47.31 48.55 -12.66
CA ALA A 642 -48.14 48.94 -13.80
C ALA A 642 -47.18 49.01 -15.04
N GLY A 643 -47.67 48.80 -16.27
CA GLY A 643 -46.93 49.13 -17.51
C GLY A 643 -46.84 50.66 -17.74
N PRO A 644 -46.33 51.18 -18.89
CA PRO A 644 -46.43 50.59 -20.22
C PRO A 644 -45.17 50.71 -21.13
N SER A 645 -45.36 50.21 -22.34
CA SER A 645 -44.55 50.17 -23.56
C SER A 645 -44.14 51.54 -24.17
N VAL A 646 -43.15 51.49 -25.10
CA VAL A 646 -43.15 52.08 -26.48
C VAL A 646 -41.79 52.68 -26.94
N GLU A 647 -41.31 52.16 -28.09
CA GLU A 647 -40.54 52.75 -29.23
C GLU A 647 -39.07 53.27 -29.20
N ARG A 648 -38.33 52.70 -30.18
CA ARG A 648 -37.52 53.29 -31.28
C ARG A 648 -36.21 54.07 -31.04
N ARG A 649 -35.19 53.55 -31.76
CA ARG A 649 -34.38 54.14 -32.87
C ARG A 649 -32.86 54.28 -32.65
N ASP A 650 -32.15 53.59 -33.56
CA ASP A 650 -30.96 53.95 -34.34
C ASP A 650 -29.74 54.58 -33.65
N SER A 651 -28.55 53.97 -33.83
CA SER A 651 -27.69 54.25 -35.02
C SER A 651 -26.26 53.66 -34.94
N ARG A 652 -25.84 53.03 -36.06
CA ARG A 652 -24.50 53.03 -36.74
C ARG A 652 -23.28 52.42 -36.01
N GLY A 653 -22.35 51.68 -36.63
CA GLY A 653 -22.07 51.30 -38.04
C GLY A 653 -21.30 49.96 -38.10
N VAL A 654 -21.42 49.12 -39.15
CA VAL A 654 -20.69 49.17 -40.46
C VAL A 654 -19.17 49.20 -40.24
N ALA A 655 -18.36 48.18 -40.58
CA ALA A 655 -18.18 47.66 -41.94
C ALA A 655 -17.74 46.18 -42.02
N LEU A 656 -18.44 45.43 -42.87
CA LEU A 656 -17.96 44.25 -43.60
C LEU A 656 -17.35 44.74 -44.93
N ARG A 657 -16.19 44.20 -45.35
CA ARG A 657 -15.82 44.15 -46.77
C ARG A 657 -16.06 42.72 -47.28
N ARG A 658 -16.93 42.65 -48.29
CA ARG A 658 -17.29 41.47 -49.10
C ARG A 658 -16.46 41.44 -50.40
N PRO A 659 -16.54 40.34 -51.18
CA PRO A 659 -15.60 39.98 -52.26
C PRO A 659 -16.08 40.40 -53.66
N ALA A 660 -15.15 40.33 -54.62
CA ALA A 660 -15.32 40.17 -56.07
C ALA A 660 -13.91 39.85 -56.60
N GLY A 661 -13.64 39.04 -57.62
CA GLY A 661 -14.43 38.40 -58.65
C GLY A 661 -13.50 38.15 -59.86
N ASP A 662 -13.71 37.02 -60.52
CA ASP A 662 -13.41 36.66 -61.91
C ASP A 662 -11.98 36.59 -62.53
N ASP A 663 -11.84 35.45 -63.21
CA ASP A 663 -11.35 35.22 -64.59
C ASP A 663 -9.89 34.80 -64.90
N ARG A 664 -9.85 33.59 -65.49
CA ARG A 664 -9.05 33.07 -66.63
C ARG A 664 -7.59 32.62 -66.48
N SER A 665 -7.38 31.43 -67.07
CA SER A 665 -6.15 30.86 -67.69
C SER A 665 -4.94 30.70 -66.77
N ASN A 666 -4.38 29.51 -66.57
CA ASN A 666 -3.89 28.53 -67.55
C ASN A 666 -3.71 27.17 -66.85
#